data_AF-A0A1H0IV72-F1
#
_entry.id   AF-A0A1H0IV72-F1
#
_cell.length_a   1.000
_cell.length_b   1.000
_cell.length_c   1.000
_cell.angle_alpha   90.00
_cell.angle_beta   90.00
_cell.angle_gamma   90.00
#
_symmetry.space_group_name_H-M   'P 1'
#
loop_
_entity.id
_entity.type
_entity.pdbx_description
1 polymer ?
#
loop_
_entity_poly.entity_id
_entity_poly.type
_entity_poly.pdbx_seq_one_letter_code
_entity_poly.pdbx_strand_id
1 'polypeptide(L)'
;MPHARRRRLRCSVLAASVAVIASLAVAPAAQADTAVPTGTEAAPTTQSEPSTGVTPTTDSPAPTTTDAPTALPTDAPTSSTADATADPTAPATTDAAEVTAGDTVVGELVQAYPDPESVDHDHEQGAAHDDAPLSWIETPAGDAVRVPTDDLPEVATGSTLAVTVGDEVTDEASQEQGLAPALEVQSARVLAAAGTDPTTAAAGTTPTNLVTVVMVLPAGASPDGTTVDQVVAQVNGGVAAFWNEQSGGTVRIEAGWGARGWVRSTADCTDPQGLWNTAVSVTGWRQDPGRHLMVYVPSTASGCAYGLGTIGSSVGTGGRAYVKDVATSVMAHELGHNFGLGHSSQFQCDGTVETGRCQTVQYADYYDVMGFSWAQVGSLNTAQAARIGLLPASEMVALTPASAPTTVTLAPVSAASGTRAVKLTDSAGAVYWIEYRQASGQDAWLSTPSNSRRLDVGIVVRRVTGDGNSTSVLLDGTPSAAANWNADQQSALPAGSYVDVGADFAVRAGSGGVVTIGNRANVAADIDAAYARAGGSGGSLRAPTSGVICGMVGSGCGRNYQGGVIYWTPGSGAHVVADPVLSAWGPRRETGVLGYPVSDYACGMALGGCGQAFQGGRVYSTWSTGTHAVYGAFQDVWTAQGYENGPLGYPTTDVICGMRGGGCGQVFQGGRIYSSPSTGTYAISGAVHAAW
;
A
#
# COMPACT_ATOMS: atom_id res chain seq x y z
N MET A 1 -43.20 -16.00 20.73
CA MET A 1 -42.67 -15.66 22.06
C MET A 1 -41.75 -14.46 21.90
N PRO A 2 -41.83 -13.42 22.74
CA PRO A 2 -41.32 -12.10 22.36
C PRO A 2 -39.80 -11.99 22.55
N HIS A 3 -39.14 -11.38 21.55
CA HIS A 3 -37.74 -10.98 21.53
C HIS A 3 -37.43 -9.96 22.64
N ALA A 4 -36.54 -10.31 23.55
CA ALA A 4 -35.98 -9.38 24.53
C ALA A 4 -34.84 -8.57 23.89
N ARG A 5 -35.12 -7.30 23.57
CA ARG A 5 -34.10 -6.29 23.28
C ARG A 5 -33.34 -5.96 24.58
N ARG A 6 -32.10 -6.42 24.73
CA ARG A 6 -31.21 -5.95 25.80
C ARG A 6 -30.70 -4.54 25.44
N ARG A 7 -31.06 -3.54 26.26
CA ARG A 7 -30.44 -2.22 26.27
C ARG A 7 -29.08 -2.34 26.97
N ARG A 8 -27.99 -2.09 26.25
CA ARG A 8 -26.66 -1.90 26.84
C ARG A 8 -26.66 -0.54 27.57
N LEU A 9 -26.54 -0.55 28.91
CA LEU A 9 -26.15 0.64 29.67
C LEU A 9 -24.63 0.77 29.56
N ARG A 10 -24.15 1.82 28.90
CA ARG A 10 -22.75 2.24 28.99
C ARG A 10 -22.54 2.95 30.31
N CYS A 11 -21.75 2.37 31.21
CA CYS A 11 -21.17 3.09 32.34
C CYS A 11 -20.03 3.97 31.81
N SER A 12 -20.21 5.29 31.89
CA SER A 12 -19.16 6.26 31.59
C SER A 12 -18.12 6.25 32.71
N VAL A 13 -16.91 5.76 32.43
CA VAL A 13 -15.74 6.00 33.27
C VAL A 13 -15.09 7.30 32.79
N LEU A 14 -15.06 8.32 33.66
CA LEU A 14 -14.31 9.55 33.42
C LEU A 14 -12.80 9.26 33.48
N ALA A 15 -12.11 9.36 32.35
CA ALA A 15 -10.66 9.48 32.32
C ALA A 15 -10.28 10.96 32.44
N ALA A 16 -9.65 11.33 33.56
CA ALA A 16 -9.02 12.63 33.73
C ALA A 16 -7.69 12.64 32.95
N SER A 17 -7.61 13.43 31.87
CA SER A 17 -6.37 13.65 31.11
C SER A 17 -5.48 14.65 31.85
N VAL A 18 -4.31 14.20 32.32
CA VAL A 18 -3.21 15.07 32.74
C VAL A 18 -2.27 15.24 31.54
N ALA A 19 -2.24 16.44 30.96
CA ALA A 19 -1.28 16.81 29.93
C ALA A 19 0.10 17.05 30.55
N VAL A 20 1.09 16.22 30.21
CA VAL A 20 2.51 16.51 30.45
C VAL A 20 3.05 17.21 29.21
N ILE A 21 3.30 18.52 29.32
CA ILE A 21 3.95 19.31 28.28
C ILE A 21 5.47 19.08 28.40
N ALA A 22 6.03 18.28 27.49
CA ALA A 22 7.47 18.24 27.26
C ALA A 22 7.82 19.23 26.12
N SER A 23 8.37 20.39 26.48
CA SER A 23 8.93 21.34 25.51
C SER A 23 10.35 20.93 25.15
N LEU A 24 10.56 20.37 23.95
CA LEU A 24 11.88 20.25 23.32
C LEU A 24 11.90 21.15 22.08
N ALA A 25 12.46 22.35 22.26
CA ALA A 25 12.78 23.24 21.17
C ALA A 25 14.03 22.71 20.45
N VAL A 26 13.86 22.23 19.21
CA VAL A 26 14.97 22.05 18.27
C VAL A 26 15.01 23.28 17.37
N ALA A 27 16.08 24.06 17.49
CA ALA A 27 16.34 25.23 16.65
C ALA A 27 16.65 24.80 15.19
N PRO A 28 16.26 25.58 14.17
CA PRO A 28 16.59 25.30 12.79
C PRO A 28 18.07 25.59 12.51
N ALA A 29 18.75 24.63 11.87
CA ALA A 29 20.10 24.81 11.35
C ALA A 29 20.09 25.85 10.22
N ALA A 30 21.02 26.80 10.31
CA ALA A 30 21.21 27.90 9.38
C ALA A 30 21.58 27.40 7.97
N GLN A 31 20.91 27.97 6.97
CA GLN A 31 21.30 27.92 5.56
C GLN A 31 22.63 28.64 5.37
N ALA A 32 23.61 27.95 4.78
CA ALA A 32 24.82 28.57 4.27
C ALA A 32 24.64 28.87 2.79
N ASP A 33 24.51 30.16 2.46
CA ASP A 33 24.64 30.70 1.11
C ASP A 33 26.00 30.31 0.53
N THR A 34 25.99 29.65 -0.63
CA THR A 34 27.17 29.59 -1.50
C THR A 34 26.78 30.10 -2.88
N ALA A 35 27.36 31.27 -3.19
CA ALA A 35 27.23 31.98 -4.45
C ALA A 35 27.86 31.19 -5.60
N VAL A 36 27.14 31.09 -6.72
CA VAL A 36 27.64 30.61 -8.01
C VAL A 36 28.21 31.81 -8.79
N PRO A 37 29.48 31.81 -9.24
CA PRO A 37 29.94 32.78 -10.20
C PRO A 37 29.70 32.29 -11.64
N THR A 38 29.32 33.24 -12.46
CA THR A 38 29.13 33.16 -13.91
C THR A 38 30.46 33.09 -14.67
N GLY A 39 30.49 32.35 -15.77
CA GLY A 39 31.54 32.42 -16.80
C GLY A 39 31.41 31.27 -17.82
N THR A 40 30.78 31.47 -18.98
CA THR A 40 31.33 31.91 -20.28
C THR A 40 31.48 30.75 -21.27
N GLU A 41 30.90 30.96 -22.45
CA GLU A 41 30.92 30.16 -23.69
C GLU A 41 32.26 29.47 -24.03
N ALA A 42 32.16 28.24 -24.53
CA ALA A 42 32.91 27.77 -25.71
C ALA A 42 32.23 26.53 -26.32
N ALA A 43 31.75 26.65 -27.56
CA ALA A 43 31.62 25.53 -28.52
C ALA A 43 33.04 25.15 -29.03
N PRO A 44 33.32 23.99 -29.72
CA PRO A 44 32.47 23.39 -30.76
C PRO A 44 32.60 21.84 -30.99
N THR A 45 32.03 21.41 -32.13
CA THR A 45 32.35 20.25 -33.00
C THR A 45 31.75 18.86 -32.74
N THR A 46 30.67 18.58 -33.49
CA THR A 46 30.47 17.49 -34.48
C THR A 46 31.32 16.21 -34.45
N GLN A 47 30.62 15.07 -34.48
CA GLN A 47 30.66 13.94 -35.45
C GLN A 47 30.74 12.51 -34.88
N SER A 48 29.88 11.66 -35.47
CA SER A 48 30.01 10.21 -35.79
C SER A 48 29.78 9.12 -34.72
N GLU A 49 28.67 8.39 -34.89
CA GLU A 49 28.56 6.92 -34.66
C GLU A 49 29.08 6.14 -35.92
N PRO A 50 28.94 4.80 -36.03
CA PRO A 50 29.58 3.73 -35.26
C PRO A 50 30.23 2.65 -36.18
N SER A 51 31.08 1.75 -35.68
CA SER A 51 31.29 0.44 -36.35
C SER A 51 31.90 -0.61 -35.40
N THR A 52 31.16 -1.68 -35.11
CA THR A 52 31.39 -3.07 -35.57
C THR A 52 32.58 -3.82 -34.99
N GLY A 53 32.30 -4.97 -34.35
CA GLY A 53 32.89 -6.23 -34.85
C GLY A 53 33.54 -7.19 -33.85
N VAL A 54 32.85 -8.33 -33.66
CA VAL A 54 33.37 -9.72 -33.74
C VAL A 54 34.04 -10.36 -32.50
N THR A 55 33.21 -11.12 -31.75
CA THR A 55 33.22 -12.61 -31.49
C THR A 55 34.43 -13.37 -30.87
N PRO A 56 34.26 -14.64 -30.39
CA PRO A 56 34.63 -15.05 -29.03
C PRO A 56 35.69 -16.16 -28.96
N THR A 57 36.12 -16.54 -27.76
CA THR A 57 36.89 -17.77 -27.55
C THR A 57 36.42 -18.54 -26.32
N THR A 58 36.06 -19.79 -26.58
CA THR A 58 35.91 -20.96 -25.70
C THR A 58 37.21 -21.31 -24.98
N ASP A 59 37.15 -21.75 -23.72
CA ASP A 59 37.35 -23.16 -23.33
C ASP A 59 37.49 -23.31 -21.79
N SER A 60 36.77 -24.31 -21.27
CA SER A 60 37.02 -25.00 -19.98
C SER A 60 38.17 -26.02 -20.20
N PRO A 61 38.86 -26.59 -19.19
CA PRO A 61 38.21 -27.31 -18.07
C PRO A 61 38.96 -27.30 -16.71
N ALA A 62 38.29 -27.93 -15.73
CA ALA A 62 38.70 -28.23 -14.36
C ALA A 62 39.99 -29.07 -14.22
N PRO A 63 40.47 -29.21 -12.97
CA PRO A 63 40.93 -30.51 -12.51
C PRO A 63 40.29 -30.97 -11.18
N THR A 64 39.99 -32.26 -11.16
CA THR A 64 39.72 -33.13 -10.01
C THR A 64 41.01 -33.48 -9.26
N THR A 65 40.97 -33.56 -7.92
CA THR A 65 41.78 -34.52 -7.15
C THR A 65 41.08 -34.93 -5.86
N THR A 66 40.97 -36.25 -5.71
CA THR A 66 40.66 -37.07 -4.53
C THR A 66 41.66 -36.88 -3.38
N ASP A 67 41.18 -36.93 -2.13
CA ASP A 67 41.67 -37.88 -1.10
C ASP A 67 40.85 -37.79 0.20
N ALA A 68 40.58 -38.96 0.78
CA ALA A 68 40.07 -39.20 2.14
C ALA A 68 40.89 -40.38 2.72
N PRO A 69 40.80 -40.76 4.01
CA PRO A 69 40.41 -40.06 5.24
C PRO A 69 41.53 -40.11 6.31
N THR A 70 41.38 -39.44 7.46
CA THR A 70 42.23 -39.72 8.64
C THR A 70 41.38 -39.74 9.91
N ALA A 71 41.66 -40.76 10.72
CA ALA A 71 40.90 -41.20 11.88
C ALA A 71 41.18 -40.40 13.17
N LEU A 72 40.26 -40.62 14.12
CA LEU A 72 40.13 -40.21 15.53
C LEU A 72 41.43 -40.15 16.36
N PRO A 73 41.33 -39.52 17.55
CA PRO A 73 41.36 -40.36 18.74
C PRO A 73 40.18 -40.14 19.71
N THR A 74 39.74 -41.28 20.21
CA THR A 74 38.89 -41.55 21.37
C THR A 74 39.58 -41.16 22.68
N ASP A 75 38.84 -40.63 23.64
CA ASP A 75 39.13 -40.85 25.06
C ASP A 75 37.83 -40.95 25.87
N ALA A 76 37.70 -42.08 26.55
CA ALA A 76 36.75 -42.35 27.62
C ALA A 76 37.55 -42.74 28.86
N PRO A 77 37.02 -42.54 30.07
CA PRO A 77 37.39 -43.41 31.18
C PRO A 77 36.17 -44.13 31.76
N THR A 78 36.35 -45.44 31.98
CA THR A 78 35.41 -46.36 32.62
C THR A 78 35.55 -46.39 34.15
N SER A 79 34.37 -46.34 34.80
CA SER A 79 33.92 -47.08 36.00
C SER A 79 34.76 -47.12 37.30
N SER A 80 34.11 -46.72 38.40
CA SER A 80 34.15 -47.48 39.66
C SER A 80 32.73 -47.65 40.21
N THR A 81 32.34 -48.90 40.41
CA THR A 81 31.08 -49.38 40.99
C THR A 81 31.02 -49.21 42.50
N ALA A 82 29.89 -48.73 43.03
CA ALA A 82 29.36 -49.14 44.33
C ALA A 82 27.83 -49.02 44.32
N ASP A 83 27.22 -50.03 44.92
CA ASP A 83 25.83 -50.49 44.81
C ASP A 83 24.88 -49.84 45.83
N ALA A 84 23.59 -50.10 45.64
CA ALA A 84 22.46 -50.03 46.59
C ALA A 84 21.60 -48.74 46.69
N THR A 85 20.51 -48.77 45.93
CA THR A 85 19.11 -48.53 46.35
C THR A 85 18.74 -47.21 47.04
N ALA A 86 18.13 -46.30 46.27
CA ALA A 86 16.96 -45.53 46.68
C ALA A 86 16.27 -44.97 45.41
N ASP A 87 15.04 -45.39 45.18
CA ASP A 87 14.12 -44.85 44.17
C ASP A 87 13.79 -43.38 44.53
N PRO A 88 14.14 -42.37 43.70
CA PRO A 88 13.53 -41.07 43.81
C PRO A 88 12.41 -41.02 42.77
N THR A 89 11.20 -41.16 43.30
CA THR A 89 9.96 -40.59 42.75
C THR A 89 10.20 -39.62 41.61
N ALA A 90 9.64 -39.96 40.44
CA ALA A 90 9.37 -39.03 39.37
C ALA A 90 8.91 -37.68 39.95
N PRO A 91 9.39 -36.54 39.43
CA PRO A 91 8.84 -35.26 39.84
C PRO A 91 7.34 -35.31 39.53
N ALA A 92 6.53 -35.18 40.57
CA ALA A 92 5.11 -34.95 40.42
C ALA A 92 4.96 -33.76 39.47
N THR A 93 4.29 -34.01 38.35
CA THR A 93 3.68 -32.95 37.55
C THR A 93 2.82 -32.15 38.52
N THR A 94 3.28 -30.94 38.86
CA THR A 94 2.37 -29.93 39.37
C THR A 94 1.42 -29.66 38.22
N ASP A 95 0.23 -30.28 38.26
CA ASP A 95 -0.91 -29.79 37.50
C ASP A 95 -0.99 -28.28 37.79
N ALA A 96 -0.79 -27.47 36.75
CA ALA A 96 -1.07 -26.05 36.85
C ALA A 96 -2.52 -25.93 37.35
N ALA A 97 -2.73 -25.18 38.44
CA ALA A 97 -4.08 -24.98 38.95
C ALA A 97 -4.94 -24.38 37.84
N GLU A 98 -6.03 -25.05 37.49
CA GLU A 98 -6.97 -24.60 36.46
C GLU A 98 -7.44 -23.18 36.81
N VAL A 99 -7.34 -22.26 35.85
CA VAL A 99 -7.74 -20.86 36.06
C VAL A 99 -9.26 -20.81 36.12
N THR A 100 -9.80 -20.24 37.20
CA THR A 100 -11.23 -20.16 37.45
C THR A 100 -11.75 -18.73 37.47
N ALA A 101 -13.07 -18.58 37.33
CA ALA A 101 -13.73 -17.29 37.41
C ALA A 101 -13.40 -16.55 38.72
N GLY A 102 -12.90 -15.32 38.60
CA GLY A 102 -12.43 -14.47 39.70
C GLY A 102 -10.91 -14.45 39.88
N ASP A 103 -10.18 -15.38 39.25
CA ASP A 103 -8.72 -15.39 39.30
C ASP A 103 -8.13 -14.22 38.49
N THR A 104 -6.93 -13.77 38.89
CA THR A 104 -6.17 -12.76 38.15
C THR A 104 -4.95 -13.38 37.52
N VAL A 105 -4.95 -13.46 36.20
CA VAL A 105 -3.83 -13.94 35.39
C VAL A 105 -2.89 -12.77 35.11
N VAL A 106 -1.62 -12.94 35.41
CA VAL A 106 -0.58 -11.95 35.07
C VAL A 106 0.35 -12.54 34.04
N GLY A 107 0.44 -11.90 32.88
CA GLY A 107 1.18 -12.43 31.74
C GLY A 107 1.33 -11.43 30.60
N GLU A 108 2.03 -11.86 29.58
CA GLU A 108 2.21 -11.14 28.32
C GLU A 108 0.96 -11.29 27.46
N LEU A 109 0.49 -10.20 26.86
CA LEU A 109 -0.52 -10.23 25.82
C LEU A 109 0.10 -10.80 24.55
N VAL A 110 -0.36 -11.97 24.13
CA VAL A 110 -0.02 -12.58 22.85
C VAL A 110 -1.26 -12.52 21.96
N GLN A 111 -1.07 -12.04 20.74
CA GLN A 111 -2.13 -12.03 19.74
C GLN A 111 -1.73 -12.83 18.51
N ALA A 112 -2.70 -13.40 17.80
CA ALA A 112 -2.47 -14.14 16.56
C ALA A 112 -3.59 -13.92 15.55
N TYR A 113 -3.25 -13.88 14.26
CA TYR A 113 -4.23 -13.84 13.18
C TYR A 113 -4.55 -15.26 12.70
N PRO A 114 -5.81 -15.71 12.79
CA PRO A 114 -6.25 -16.94 12.15
C PRO A 114 -6.55 -16.69 10.67
N ASP A 115 -6.03 -17.55 9.79
CA ASP A 115 -6.48 -17.66 8.40
C ASP A 115 -7.58 -18.74 8.33
N PRO A 116 -8.87 -18.36 8.18
CA PRO A 116 -9.97 -19.31 8.28
C PRO A 116 -9.85 -20.42 7.23
N GLU A 117 -10.26 -21.63 7.60
CA GLU A 117 -10.37 -22.74 6.66
C GLU A 117 -11.47 -22.41 5.63
N SER A 118 -11.10 -21.92 4.45
CA SER A 118 -12.09 -21.50 3.44
C SER A 118 -13.02 -22.65 3.09
N VAL A 119 -14.34 -22.47 3.30
CA VAL A 119 -15.35 -23.29 2.63
C VAL A 119 -15.33 -22.91 1.15
N ASP A 120 -14.73 -23.77 0.34
CA ASP A 120 -14.53 -23.66 -1.11
C ASP A 120 -13.62 -22.51 -1.56
N HIS A 121 -12.42 -22.88 -2.03
CA HIS A 121 -11.47 -22.02 -2.75
C HIS A 121 -12.02 -21.38 -4.05
N ASP A 122 -13.31 -21.55 -4.35
CA ASP A 122 -14.02 -21.11 -5.56
C ASP A 122 -15.33 -20.33 -5.29
N HIS A 123 -15.75 -20.12 -4.02
CA HIS A 123 -17.04 -19.46 -3.73
C HIS A 123 -16.93 -18.17 -2.91
N GLU A 124 -16.93 -17.06 -3.67
CA GLU A 124 -16.93 -15.64 -3.28
C GLU A 124 -18.24 -15.16 -2.59
N GLN A 125 -18.78 -15.87 -1.59
CA GLN A 125 -20.02 -15.46 -0.91
C GLN A 125 -19.84 -15.15 0.57
N GLY A 126 -19.59 -13.88 0.85
CA GLY A 126 -20.58 -13.06 1.55
C GLY A 126 -20.78 -13.28 3.05
N ALA A 127 -19.80 -12.88 3.85
CA ALA A 127 -20.01 -12.02 5.01
C ALA A 127 -18.70 -11.27 5.29
N ALA A 128 -18.78 -10.04 5.76
CA ALA A 128 -17.63 -9.40 6.39
C ALA A 128 -17.38 -10.17 7.69
N HIS A 129 -16.54 -11.19 7.64
CA HIS A 129 -16.01 -11.82 8.83
C HIS A 129 -15.03 -10.82 9.43
N ASP A 130 -15.28 -10.39 10.66
CA ASP A 130 -14.30 -9.64 11.43
C ASP A 130 -13.32 -10.70 11.96
N ASP A 131 -12.29 -11.00 11.18
CA ASP A 131 -11.16 -11.85 11.60
C ASP A 131 -10.30 -11.09 12.63
N ALA A 132 -10.92 -10.77 13.77
CA ALA A 132 -10.29 -10.15 14.91
C ALA A 132 -9.12 -11.02 15.37
N PRO A 133 -7.98 -10.41 15.72
CA PRO A 133 -6.86 -11.18 16.23
C PRO A 133 -7.31 -11.91 17.49
N LEU A 134 -6.90 -13.16 17.64
CA LEU A 134 -7.12 -13.95 18.83
C LEU A 134 -6.17 -13.45 19.93
N SER A 135 -6.63 -13.41 21.19
CA SER A 135 -5.80 -12.94 22.31
C SER A 135 -5.65 -13.99 23.41
N TRP A 136 -4.42 -14.11 23.93
CA TRP A 136 -4.09 -14.88 25.12
C TRP A 136 -3.27 -14.04 26.09
N ILE A 137 -3.43 -14.34 27.38
CA ILE A 137 -2.51 -13.88 28.43
C ILE A 137 -1.58 -15.05 28.75
N GLU A 138 -0.34 -14.98 28.25
CA GLU A 138 0.68 -16.00 28.47
C GLU A 138 1.50 -15.69 29.72
N THR A 139 1.44 -16.59 30.69
CA THR A 139 2.17 -16.48 31.95
C THR A 139 3.65 -16.78 31.74
N PRO A 140 4.54 -16.34 32.66
CA PRO A 140 5.96 -16.69 32.60
C PRO A 140 6.26 -18.21 32.66
N ALA A 141 5.28 -19.02 33.09
CA ALA A 141 5.39 -20.47 33.11
C ALA A 141 5.13 -21.13 31.74
N GLY A 142 4.57 -20.38 30.77
CA GLY A 142 4.18 -20.87 29.44
C GLY A 142 2.71 -21.27 29.34
N ASP A 143 1.95 -21.23 30.44
CA ASP A 143 0.50 -21.40 30.43
C ASP A 143 -0.14 -20.16 29.82
N ALA A 144 -1.12 -20.32 28.94
CA ALA A 144 -1.82 -19.21 28.29
C ALA A 144 -3.32 -19.31 28.47
N VAL A 145 -3.96 -18.17 28.77
CA VAL A 145 -5.41 -18.08 28.98
C VAL A 145 -6.02 -17.28 27.85
N ARG A 146 -6.94 -17.89 27.09
CA ARG A 146 -7.66 -17.24 25.99
C ARG A 146 -8.67 -16.24 26.55
N VAL A 147 -8.70 -15.04 26.00
CA VAL A 147 -9.61 -13.96 26.39
C VAL A 147 -10.17 -13.27 25.14
N PRO A 148 -11.41 -12.73 25.18
CA PRO A 148 -11.94 -11.95 24.07
C PRO A 148 -11.11 -10.68 23.83
N THR A 149 -10.68 -10.47 22.59
CA THR A 149 -9.82 -9.35 22.22
C THR A 149 -10.48 -7.99 22.44
N ASP A 150 -11.77 -7.89 22.12
CA ASP A 150 -12.54 -6.64 22.26
C ASP A 150 -12.69 -6.16 23.71
N ASP A 151 -12.46 -7.03 24.69
CA ASP A 151 -12.56 -6.69 26.12
C ASP A 151 -11.21 -6.22 26.70
N LEU A 152 -10.13 -6.25 25.91
CA LEU A 152 -8.80 -5.79 26.31
C LEU A 152 -8.58 -4.29 26.02
N PRO A 153 -7.72 -3.61 26.78
CA PRO A 153 -7.32 -2.25 26.44
C PRO A 153 -6.53 -2.24 25.13
N GLU A 154 -6.64 -1.16 24.34
CA GLU A 154 -5.83 -0.93 23.15
C GLU A 154 -4.34 -0.74 23.53
N VAL A 155 -3.60 -1.84 23.58
CA VAL A 155 -2.17 -1.88 23.86
C VAL A 155 -1.45 -2.79 22.87
N ALA A 156 -0.15 -2.57 22.68
CA ALA A 156 0.64 -3.42 21.82
C ALA A 156 0.74 -4.86 22.36
N THR A 157 0.68 -5.84 21.46
CA THR A 157 1.13 -7.22 21.73
C THR A 157 2.54 -7.19 22.34
N GLY A 158 2.80 -8.08 23.30
CA GLY A 158 4.01 -8.08 24.13
C GLY A 158 3.91 -7.25 25.41
N SER A 159 2.81 -6.51 25.63
CA SER A 159 2.57 -5.80 26.89
C SER A 159 2.22 -6.78 28.02
N THR A 160 2.69 -6.52 29.24
CA THR A 160 2.31 -7.31 30.42
C THR A 160 1.03 -6.78 31.04
N LEU A 161 0.02 -7.64 31.15
CA LEU A 161 -1.29 -7.34 31.71
C LEU A 161 -1.54 -8.15 32.98
N ALA A 162 -2.33 -7.58 33.90
CA ALA A 162 -3.06 -8.31 34.93
C ALA A 162 -4.53 -8.33 34.53
N VAL A 163 -5.06 -9.52 34.24
CA VAL A 163 -6.42 -9.72 33.76
C VAL A 163 -7.19 -10.57 34.76
N THR A 164 -8.24 -10.00 35.35
CA THR A 164 -9.19 -10.77 36.16
C THR A 164 -10.22 -11.38 35.23
N VAL A 165 -10.29 -12.70 35.24
CA VAL A 165 -11.15 -13.48 34.33
C VAL A 165 -12.46 -13.87 34.98
N GLY A 166 -13.51 -14.04 34.19
CA GLY A 166 -14.84 -14.45 34.61
C GLY A 166 -15.20 -15.85 34.13
N ASP A 167 -16.49 -16.06 33.85
CA ASP A 167 -17.00 -17.33 33.32
C ASP A 167 -16.54 -17.53 31.86
N GLU A 168 -16.64 -18.77 31.37
CA GLU A 168 -16.43 -19.07 29.95
C GLU A 168 -17.44 -18.35 29.06
N VAL A 169 -16.96 -17.83 27.93
CA VAL A 169 -17.74 -17.14 26.92
C VAL A 169 -17.46 -17.71 25.54
N THR A 170 -18.52 -17.83 24.73
CA THR A 170 -18.44 -18.23 23.33
C THR A 170 -18.35 -16.96 22.47
N ASP A 171 -17.13 -16.56 22.12
CA ASP A 171 -16.88 -15.45 21.22
C ASP A 171 -16.96 -15.88 19.73
N GLU A 172 -16.74 -14.92 18.83
CA GLU A 172 -16.83 -15.15 17.37
C GLU A 172 -15.92 -16.28 16.92
N ALA A 173 -14.67 -16.29 17.37
CA ALA A 173 -13.72 -17.34 17.05
C ALA A 173 -14.13 -18.73 17.60
N SER A 174 -14.76 -18.83 18.76
CA SER A 174 -15.37 -20.10 19.19
C SER A 174 -16.57 -20.53 18.33
N GLN A 175 -17.39 -19.59 17.86
CA GLN A 175 -18.58 -19.89 17.07
C GLN A 175 -18.26 -20.24 15.62
N GLU A 176 -17.34 -19.49 15.01
CA GLU A 176 -17.06 -19.53 13.58
C GLU A 176 -15.84 -20.40 13.25
N GLN A 177 -14.82 -20.39 14.11
CA GLN A 177 -13.55 -21.11 13.90
C GLN A 177 -13.44 -22.37 14.77
N GLY A 178 -14.41 -22.63 15.65
CA GLY A 178 -14.45 -23.84 16.49
C GLY A 178 -13.41 -23.87 17.61
N LEU A 179 -12.82 -22.72 17.95
CA LEU A 179 -11.82 -22.63 19.02
C LEU A 179 -12.44 -22.83 20.41
N ALA A 180 -11.63 -23.29 21.36
CA ALA A 180 -12.04 -23.43 22.76
C ALA A 180 -12.59 -22.10 23.31
N PRO A 181 -13.60 -22.15 24.21
CA PRO A 181 -14.18 -20.94 24.82
C PRO A 181 -13.11 -20.02 25.42
N ALA A 182 -13.33 -18.72 25.33
CA ALA A 182 -12.51 -17.74 26.03
C ALA A 182 -13.03 -17.52 27.45
N LEU A 183 -12.24 -16.92 28.34
CA LEU A 183 -12.72 -16.45 29.64
C LEU A 183 -13.06 -14.96 29.57
N GLU A 184 -14.22 -14.56 30.11
CA GLU A 184 -14.67 -13.16 30.16
C GLU A 184 -13.60 -12.28 30.82
N VAL A 185 -13.29 -11.11 30.26
CA VAL A 185 -12.42 -10.13 30.93
C VAL A 185 -13.26 -9.25 31.85
N GLN A 186 -13.18 -9.48 33.16
CA GLN A 186 -13.87 -8.64 34.15
C GLN A 186 -13.12 -7.33 34.41
N SER A 187 -11.78 -7.40 34.41
CA SER A 187 -10.92 -6.22 34.45
C SER A 187 -9.56 -6.52 33.87
N ALA A 188 -8.96 -5.54 33.19
CA ALA A 188 -7.61 -5.63 32.65
C ALA A 188 -6.81 -4.38 33.05
N ARG A 189 -5.62 -4.58 33.61
CA ARG A 189 -4.69 -3.51 33.98
C ARG A 189 -3.34 -3.75 33.32
N VAL A 190 -2.87 -2.74 32.59
CA VAL A 190 -1.51 -2.72 32.01
C VAL A 190 -0.50 -2.55 33.14
N LEU A 191 0.41 -3.53 33.28
CA LEU A 191 1.51 -3.48 34.25
C LEU A 191 2.80 -2.97 33.62
N ALA A 192 3.05 -3.34 32.36
CA ALA A 192 4.18 -2.87 31.58
C ALA A 192 3.78 -2.78 30.11
N ALA A 193 4.26 -1.75 29.43
CA ALA A 193 4.17 -1.68 27.97
C ALA A 193 5.08 -2.74 27.34
N ALA A 194 4.77 -3.12 26.10
CA ALA A 194 5.63 -3.98 25.31
C ALA A 194 7.08 -3.46 25.28
N GLY A 195 8.02 -4.40 25.26
CA GLY A 195 9.44 -4.07 25.11
C GLY A 195 9.72 -3.32 23.81
N THR A 196 10.89 -2.71 23.72
CA THR A 196 11.34 -2.08 22.46
C THR A 196 11.55 -3.15 21.40
N ASP A 197 11.19 -2.82 20.16
CA ASP A 197 11.36 -3.72 19.02
C ASP A 197 12.81 -4.20 18.91
N PRO A 198 13.04 -5.52 18.88
CA PRO A 198 14.36 -6.04 18.62
C PRO A 198 14.77 -5.65 17.20
N THR A 199 15.89 -4.95 17.08
CA THR A 199 16.46 -4.63 15.77
C THR A 199 16.94 -5.92 15.11
N THR A 200 16.58 -6.16 13.85
CA THR A 200 17.28 -7.16 13.03
C THR A 200 18.74 -6.75 12.88
N ALA A 201 19.63 -7.76 12.87
CA ALA A 201 21.03 -7.52 12.54
C ALA A 201 21.15 -6.84 11.16
N ALA A 202 22.17 -5.98 10.98
CA ALA A 202 22.45 -5.36 9.70
C ALA A 202 22.63 -6.43 8.59
N ALA A 203 22.26 -6.09 7.36
CA ALA A 203 22.43 -6.96 6.20
C ALA A 203 23.86 -7.54 6.14
N GLY A 204 23.98 -8.88 6.05
CA GLY A 204 25.23 -9.64 6.17
C GLY A 204 25.14 -11.03 5.54
N THR A 205 25.92 -12.02 5.97
CA THR A 205 25.79 -13.41 5.45
C THR A 205 25.12 -14.36 6.42
N THR A 206 24.88 -13.92 7.66
CA THR A 206 24.29 -14.73 8.73
C THR A 206 22.75 -14.66 8.66
N PRO A 207 22.03 -15.75 8.96
CA PRO A 207 20.59 -15.70 9.14
C PRO A 207 20.21 -14.70 10.23
N THR A 208 19.19 -13.90 9.96
CA THR A 208 18.59 -12.98 10.95
C THR A 208 17.38 -13.62 11.61
N ASN A 209 16.74 -14.57 10.92
CA ASN A 209 15.53 -15.25 11.35
C ASN A 209 15.73 -16.78 11.24
N LEU A 210 15.76 -17.46 12.38
CA LEU A 210 15.92 -18.91 12.47
C LEU A 210 14.56 -19.56 12.70
N VAL A 211 14.19 -20.52 11.85
CA VAL A 211 12.92 -21.23 11.93
C VAL A 211 13.15 -22.67 12.40
N THR A 212 12.60 -23.02 13.56
CA THR A 212 12.49 -24.40 14.02
C THR A 212 11.19 -24.99 13.49
N VAL A 213 11.28 -26.08 12.72
CA VAL A 213 10.12 -26.74 12.11
C VAL A 213 9.73 -27.99 12.89
N VAL A 214 8.46 -28.13 13.26
CA VAL A 214 7.94 -29.33 13.90
C VAL A 214 6.65 -29.77 13.22
N MET A 215 6.56 -31.03 12.81
CA MET A 215 5.28 -31.57 12.36
C MET A 215 4.50 -32.07 13.57
N VAL A 216 3.36 -31.44 13.88
CA VAL A 216 2.52 -31.82 15.02
C VAL A 216 1.26 -32.47 14.49
N LEU A 217 0.94 -33.64 15.04
CA LEU A 217 -0.29 -34.38 14.75
C LEU A 217 -1.33 -34.02 15.80
N PRO A 218 -2.37 -33.21 15.48
CA PRO A 218 -3.46 -32.91 16.41
C PRO A 218 -4.16 -34.18 16.88
N ALA A 219 -4.77 -34.13 18.06
CA ALA A 219 -5.54 -35.26 18.57
C ALA A 219 -6.65 -35.65 17.58
N GLY A 220 -6.76 -36.95 17.28
CA GLY A 220 -7.73 -37.49 16.31
C GLY A 220 -7.33 -37.36 14.84
N ALA A 221 -6.27 -36.62 14.50
CA ALA A 221 -5.79 -36.51 13.12
C ALA A 221 -4.90 -37.69 12.71
N SER A 222 -4.70 -37.84 11.39
CA SER A 222 -3.72 -38.76 10.81
C SER A 222 -2.65 -37.98 10.01
N PRO A 223 -1.39 -38.42 10.01
CA PRO A 223 -0.35 -37.82 9.17
C PRO A 223 -0.74 -37.86 7.69
N ASP A 224 -0.44 -36.80 6.96
CA ASP A 224 -0.49 -36.83 5.50
C ASP A 224 0.87 -37.20 4.89
N GLY A 225 1.00 -37.08 3.56
CA GLY A 225 2.21 -37.45 2.83
C GLY A 225 3.38 -36.47 2.96
N THR A 226 3.18 -35.33 3.63
CA THR A 226 4.23 -34.32 3.80
C THR A 226 5.31 -34.82 4.76
N THR A 227 6.54 -34.41 4.52
CA THR A 227 7.71 -34.73 5.35
C THR A 227 8.34 -33.47 5.90
N VAL A 228 9.04 -33.60 7.03
CA VAL A 228 9.74 -32.46 7.65
C VAL A 228 10.78 -31.86 6.71
N ASP A 229 11.43 -32.69 5.89
CA ASP A 229 12.43 -32.24 4.92
C ASP A 229 11.79 -31.39 3.81
N GLN A 230 10.57 -31.69 3.38
CA GLN A 230 9.84 -30.87 2.42
C GLN A 230 9.47 -29.51 3.03
N VAL A 231 9.00 -29.49 4.28
CA VAL A 231 8.69 -28.25 5.00
C VAL A 231 9.95 -27.40 5.18
N VAL A 232 11.05 -27.99 5.65
CA VAL A 232 12.34 -27.30 5.82
C VAL A 232 12.90 -26.80 4.48
N ALA A 233 12.84 -27.61 3.42
CA ALA A 233 13.30 -27.23 2.08
C ALA A 233 12.49 -26.05 1.54
N GLN A 234 11.19 -26.02 1.80
CA GLN A 234 10.32 -24.93 1.39
C GLN A 234 10.63 -23.63 2.14
N VAL A 235 10.84 -23.70 3.46
CA VAL A 235 11.22 -22.53 4.27
C VAL A 235 12.57 -21.97 3.80
N ASN A 236 13.56 -22.82 3.54
CA ASN A 236 14.87 -22.42 3.02
C ASN A 236 14.84 -22.02 1.52
N GLY A 237 13.78 -22.38 0.80
CA GLY A 237 13.59 -22.13 -0.62
C GLY A 237 12.75 -20.90 -0.87
N GLY A 238 11.47 -21.12 -1.23
CA GLY A 238 10.56 -20.05 -1.65
C GLY A 238 10.36 -18.97 -0.59
N VAL A 239 10.23 -19.35 0.69
CA VAL A 239 9.96 -18.42 1.78
C VAL A 239 11.17 -17.53 2.07
N ALA A 240 12.36 -18.14 2.21
CA ALA A 240 13.60 -17.40 2.39
C ALA A 240 13.93 -16.49 1.19
N ALA A 241 13.72 -16.98 -0.05
CA ALA A 241 13.94 -16.19 -1.26
C ALA A 241 13.01 -14.97 -1.29
N PHE A 242 11.72 -15.16 -1.03
CA PHE A 242 10.74 -14.08 -0.99
C PHE A 242 11.14 -12.99 0.01
N TRP A 243 11.30 -13.34 1.29
CA TRP A 243 11.60 -12.35 2.32
C TRP A 243 12.97 -11.70 2.16
N ASN A 244 13.97 -12.42 1.63
CA ASN A 244 15.26 -11.82 1.29
C ASN A 244 15.14 -10.78 0.16
N GLU A 245 14.35 -11.05 -0.88
CA GLU A 245 14.09 -10.09 -1.96
C GLU A 245 13.32 -8.86 -1.43
N GLN A 246 12.20 -9.07 -0.72
CA GLN A 246 11.34 -7.99 -0.25
C GLN A 246 12.04 -7.05 0.74
N SER A 247 13.04 -7.54 1.46
CA SER A 247 13.77 -6.80 2.49
C SER A 247 15.13 -6.25 2.05
N GLY A 248 15.52 -6.43 0.78
CA GLY A 248 16.86 -6.09 0.31
C GLY A 248 17.98 -6.85 1.05
N GLY A 249 17.68 -8.05 1.54
CA GLY A 249 18.58 -8.87 2.34
C GLY A 249 18.67 -8.49 3.82
N THR A 250 17.75 -7.68 4.35
CA THR A 250 17.65 -7.43 5.80
C THR A 250 17.09 -8.66 6.53
N VAL A 251 16.12 -9.34 5.93
CA VAL A 251 15.52 -10.57 6.43
C VAL A 251 16.18 -11.76 5.74
N ARG A 252 16.94 -12.56 6.49
CA ARG A 252 17.49 -13.84 6.04
C ARG A 252 16.96 -14.98 6.89
N ILE A 253 16.20 -15.85 6.25
CA ILE A 253 15.55 -16.99 6.89
C ILE A 253 16.41 -18.24 6.71
N GLU A 254 16.60 -19.00 7.78
CA GLU A 254 17.19 -20.34 7.73
C GLU A 254 16.40 -21.30 8.64
N ALA A 255 16.14 -22.50 8.14
CA ALA A 255 15.50 -23.60 8.84
C ALA A 255 16.38 -24.85 8.83
N GLY A 256 16.19 -25.70 9.85
CA GLY A 256 16.82 -27.03 9.94
C GLY A 256 17.37 -27.37 11.32
N TRP A 257 17.68 -26.34 12.12
CA TRP A 257 18.13 -26.50 13.49
C TRP A 257 16.99 -26.97 14.39
N GLY A 258 17.08 -28.22 14.85
CA GLY A 258 16.08 -28.79 15.76
C GLY A 258 14.78 -29.24 15.08
N ALA A 259 14.78 -29.41 13.75
CA ALA A 259 13.59 -29.88 13.05
C ALA A 259 13.14 -31.27 13.53
N ARG A 260 11.82 -31.49 13.58
CA ARG A 260 11.20 -32.75 14.04
C ARG A 260 10.09 -33.18 13.08
N GLY A 261 10.09 -34.46 12.72
CA GLY A 261 8.94 -35.08 12.05
C GLY A 261 7.73 -35.22 12.99
N TRP A 262 6.75 -36.03 12.60
CA TRP A 262 5.47 -36.13 13.30
C TRP A 262 5.58 -36.43 14.80
N VAL A 263 5.07 -35.49 15.61
CA VAL A 263 4.90 -35.60 17.06
C VAL A 263 3.42 -35.60 17.39
N ARG A 264 2.96 -36.55 18.20
CA ARG A 264 1.56 -36.61 18.62
C ARG A 264 1.28 -35.56 19.70
N SER A 265 0.23 -34.78 19.48
CA SER A 265 -0.32 -33.85 20.47
C SER A 265 -1.51 -34.48 21.19
N THR A 266 -1.71 -34.11 22.45
CA THR A 266 -2.98 -34.33 23.16
C THR A 266 -4.00 -33.25 22.87
N ALA A 267 -3.56 -32.07 22.43
CA ALA A 267 -4.42 -30.99 21.95
C ALA A 267 -4.87 -31.26 20.50
N ASP A 268 -6.09 -30.86 20.19
CA ASP A 268 -6.63 -30.79 18.84
C ASP A 268 -6.57 -29.35 18.29
N CYS A 269 -7.22 -29.12 17.15
CA CYS A 269 -7.24 -27.81 16.49
C CYS A 269 -8.01 -26.73 17.26
N THR A 270 -8.82 -27.10 18.26
CA THR A 270 -9.54 -26.14 19.10
C THR A 270 -8.61 -25.45 20.11
N ASP A 271 -7.43 -26.01 20.34
CA ASP A 271 -6.37 -25.49 21.22
C ASP A 271 -5.02 -25.32 20.47
N PRO A 272 -4.85 -24.24 19.70
CA PRO A 272 -3.60 -23.94 19.01
C PRO A 272 -2.39 -23.78 19.95
N GLN A 273 -2.61 -23.28 21.17
CA GLN A 273 -1.53 -23.13 22.16
C GLN A 273 -1.00 -24.50 22.56
N GLY A 274 -1.87 -25.49 22.78
CA GLY A 274 -1.48 -26.87 23.04
C GLY A 274 -0.67 -27.50 21.90
N LEU A 275 -0.97 -27.17 20.64
CA LEU A 275 -0.18 -27.61 19.49
C LEU A 275 1.24 -27.00 19.50
N TRP A 276 1.37 -25.70 19.75
CA TRP A 276 2.68 -25.05 19.91
C TRP A 276 3.44 -25.59 21.12
N ASN A 277 2.77 -25.78 22.27
CA ASN A 277 3.37 -26.33 23.48
C ASN A 277 3.89 -27.75 23.26
N THR A 278 3.18 -28.58 22.47
CA THR A 278 3.68 -29.90 22.04
C THR A 278 5.00 -29.76 21.29
N ALA A 279 5.09 -28.84 20.33
CA ALA A 279 6.32 -28.59 19.58
C ALA A 279 7.46 -28.03 20.46
N VAL A 280 7.15 -27.14 21.40
CA VAL A 280 8.11 -26.62 22.38
C VAL A 280 8.66 -27.74 23.26
N SER A 281 7.81 -28.67 23.72
CA SER A 281 8.21 -29.76 24.63
C SER A 281 9.28 -30.70 24.03
N VAL A 282 9.25 -30.93 22.71
CA VAL A 282 10.17 -31.86 22.02
C VAL A 282 11.42 -31.19 21.44
N THR A 283 11.42 -29.86 21.35
CA THR A 283 12.53 -29.08 20.80
C THR A 283 13.29 -28.29 21.86
N GLY A 284 12.63 -27.95 22.97
CA GLY A 284 13.14 -26.98 23.94
C GLY A 284 13.17 -25.55 23.40
N TRP A 285 12.43 -25.26 22.33
CA TRP A 285 12.37 -23.93 21.72
C TRP A 285 11.90 -22.88 22.73
N ARG A 286 12.44 -21.67 22.60
CA ARG A 286 12.06 -20.51 23.40
C ARG A 286 11.91 -19.31 22.47
N GLN A 287 10.96 -18.43 22.80
CA GLN A 287 10.85 -17.13 22.17
C GLN A 287 12.13 -16.34 22.45
N ASP A 288 12.82 -15.93 21.40
CA ASP A 288 13.93 -14.98 21.42
C ASP A 288 13.85 -14.14 20.13
N PRO A 289 14.50 -12.96 20.09
CA PRO A 289 14.62 -12.18 18.86
C PRO A 289 15.09 -13.02 17.66
N GLY A 290 14.34 -12.93 16.56
CA GLY A 290 14.60 -13.65 15.31
C GLY A 290 14.43 -15.16 15.40
N ARG A 291 13.85 -15.71 16.46
CA ARG A 291 13.50 -17.14 16.52
C ARG A 291 12.04 -17.35 16.20
N HIS A 292 11.79 -18.25 15.26
CA HIS A 292 10.45 -18.66 14.86
C HIS A 292 10.24 -20.14 15.12
N LEU A 293 9.05 -20.51 15.59
CA LEU A 293 8.57 -21.88 15.63
C LEU A 293 7.49 -22.03 14.58
N MET A 294 7.73 -22.88 13.58
CA MET A 294 6.74 -23.20 12.56
C MET A 294 6.25 -24.63 12.77
N VAL A 295 4.98 -24.77 13.11
CA VAL A 295 4.30 -26.05 13.22
C VAL A 295 3.63 -26.39 11.90
N TYR A 296 3.87 -27.59 11.39
CA TYR A 296 3.08 -28.14 10.30
C TYR A 296 2.04 -29.09 10.88
N VAL A 297 0.76 -28.88 10.55
CA VAL A 297 -0.32 -29.82 10.84
C VAL A 297 -0.78 -30.49 9.54
N PRO A 298 -1.33 -31.71 9.58
CA PRO A 298 -1.76 -32.37 8.35
C PRO A 298 -2.83 -31.54 7.65
N SER A 299 -2.69 -31.41 6.32
CA SER A 299 -3.69 -30.79 5.44
C SER A 299 -5.10 -31.36 5.61
N THR A 300 -5.21 -32.64 6.00
CA THR A 300 -6.48 -33.33 6.25
C THR A 300 -7.02 -33.15 7.67
N ALA A 301 -6.35 -32.39 8.54
CA ALA A 301 -6.81 -32.16 9.91
C ALA A 301 -8.04 -31.24 9.91
N SER A 302 -9.18 -31.76 10.34
CA SER A 302 -10.44 -31.02 10.41
C SER A 302 -10.45 -30.02 11.56
N GLY A 303 -11.01 -28.82 11.34
CA GLY A 303 -11.18 -27.82 12.38
C GLY A 303 -9.93 -27.01 12.71
N CYS A 304 -8.84 -27.24 11.99
CA CYS A 304 -7.66 -26.38 12.01
C CYS A 304 -7.84 -25.27 10.97
N ALA A 305 -7.55 -24.03 11.38
CA ALA A 305 -7.36 -22.89 10.49
C ALA A 305 -6.32 -23.23 9.40
N TYR A 306 -6.41 -22.58 8.25
CA TYR A 306 -5.47 -22.81 7.16
C TYR A 306 -4.04 -22.41 7.54
N GLY A 307 -3.94 -21.31 8.28
CA GLY A 307 -2.75 -20.82 8.96
C GLY A 307 -3.11 -20.07 10.24
N LEU A 308 -2.13 -19.93 11.13
CA LEU A 308 -2.25 -19.11 12.33
C LEU A 308 -0.86 -18.61 12.71
N GLY A 309 -0.69 -17.30 12.81
CA GLY A 309 0.59 -16.67 13.12
C GLY A 309 0.47 -15.68 14.27
N THR A 310 1.37 -15.77 15.26
CA THR A 310 1.45 -14.75 16.31
C THR A 310 1.90 -13.41 15.74
N ILE A 311 1.41 -12.32 16.32
CA ILE A 311 1.68 -10.97 15.86
C ILE A 311 2.96 -10.46 16.53
N GLY A 312 3.99 -10.22 15.73
CA GLY A 312 5.19 -9.53 16.19
C GLY A 312 5.05 -8.02 16.12
N SER A 313 6.12 -7.33 16.50
CA SER A 313 6.20 -5.86 16.43
C SER A 313 7.21 -5.38 15.40
N SER A 314 8.10 -6.26 14.94
CA SER A 314 9.14 -5.98 13.95
C SER A 314 9.63 -7.26 13.27
N VAL A 315 10.40 -7.10 12.20
CA VAL A 315 11.11 -8.19 11.50
C VAL A 315 12.08 -8.99 12.38
N GLY A 316 12.39 -8.53 13.59
CA GLY A 316 13.29 -9.20 14.53
C GLY A 316 12.58 -9.83 15.73
N THR A 317 11.26 -9.73 15.83
CA THR A 317 10.52 -10.15 17.03
C THR A 317 10.56 -11.66 17.24
N GLY A 318 10.58 -12.45 16.16
CA GLY A 318 10.34 -13.89 16.25
C GLY A 318 8.86 -14.20 16.48
N GLY A 319 8.52 -15.46 16.68
CA GLY A 319 7.15 -15.86 17.02
C GLY A 319 6.79 -17.30 16.67
N ARG A 320 5.52 -17.64 16.83
CA ARG A 320 4.97 -18.97 16.56
C ARG A 320 4.00 -18.87 15.40
N ALA A 321 4.04 -19.88 14.53
CA ALA A 321 3.04 -20.06 13.50
C ALA A 321 2.69 -21.54 13.35
N TYR A 322 1.50 -21.84 12.85
CA TYR A 322 1.24 -23.14 12.24
C TYR A 322 0.62 -23.00 10.86
N VAL A 323 0.85 -23.99 10.00
CA VAL A 323 0.36 -24.05 8.62
C VAL A 323 -0.16 -25.44 8.27
N LYS A 324 -1.17 -25.50 7.38
CA LYS A 324 -1.69 -26.74 6.77
C LYS A 324 -1.10 -27.07 5.39
N ASP A 325 -0.43 -26.10 4.77
CA ASP A 325 0.12 -26.20 3.42
C ASP A 325 1.60 -25.77 3.40
N VAL A 326 2.36 -26.33 2.45
CA VAL A 326 3.74 -25.97 2.15
C VAL A 326 3.85 -24.97 0.99
N ALA A 327 2.75 -24.37 0.54
CA ALA A 327 2.83 -23.28 -0.42
C ALA A 327 3.63 -22.09 0.15
N THR A 328 4.48 -21.47 -0.70
CA THR A 328 5.24 -20.27 -0.31
C THR A 328 4.32 -19.16 0.20
N SER A 329 3.16 -18.98 -0.44
CA SER A 329 2.18 -17.96 -0.06
C SER A 329 1.78 -18.08 1.41
N VAL A 330 1.44 -19.29 1.87
CA VAL A 330 0.97 -19.54 3.24
C VAL A 330 2.10 -19.36 4.24
N MET A 331 3.23 -20.04 4.03
CA MET A 331 4.33 -19.98 4.98
C MET A 331 4.96 -18.58 5.08
N ALA A 332 5.02 -17.84 3.96
CA ALA A 332 5.51 -16.46 3.98
C ALA A 332 4.50 -15.52 4.64
N HIS A 333 3.20 -15.72 4.42
CA HIS A 333 2.11 -14.99 5.07
C HIS A 333 2.18 -15.13 6.59
N GLU A 334 2.24 -16.36 7.11
CA GLU A 334 2.29 -16.60 8.55
C GLU A 334 3.56 -16.03 9.21
N LEU A 335 4.69 -16.05 8.50
CA LEU A 335 5.88 -15.34 8.97
C LEU A 335 5.72 -13.82 8.94
N GLY A 336 4.93 -13.29 8.01
CA GLY A 336 4.55 -11.87 7.96
C GLY A 336 3.85 -11.40 9.24
N HIS A 337 2.98 -12.23 9.83
CA HIS A 337 2.38 -11.95 11.14
C HIS A 337 3.43 -11.83 12.24
N ASN A 338 4.40 -12.75 12.28
CA ASN A 338 5.52 -12.66 13.24
C ASN A 338 6.38 -11.41 13.04
N PHE A 339 6.30 -10.74 11.88
CA PHE A 339 6.96 -9.47 11.64
C PHE A 339 6.10 -8.24 12.00
N GLY A 340 4.82 -8.45 12.33
CA GLY A 340 3.87 -7.42 12.73
C GLY A 340 2.92 -6.94 11.63
N LEU A 341 2.81 -7.72 10.55
CA LEU A 341 1.84 -7.47 9.49
C LEU A 341 0.49 -8.09 9.83
N GLY A 342 -0.60 -7.38 9.56
CA GLY A 342 -1.94 -7.98 9.48
C GLY A 342 -2.33 -8.20 8.02
N HIS A 343 -3.59 -8.55 7.76
CA HIS A 343 -4.02 -8.86 6.39
C HIS A 343 -4.01 -7.65 5.46
N SER A 344 -3.87 -7.95 4.17
CA SER A 344 -4.04 -7.04 3.05
C SER A 344 -5.37 -7.38 2.35
N SER A 345 -6.33 -6.47 2.42
CA SER A 345 -7.70 -6.69 1.96
C SER A 345 -8.09 -5.71 0.86
N GLN A 346 -9.23 -5.88 0.19
CA GLN A 346 -9.73 -4.93 -0.80
C GLN A 346 -10.86 -4.09 -0.20
N PHE A 347 -10.87 -2.79 -0.45
CA PHE A 347 -11.94 -1.87 -0.07
C PHE A 347 -12.59 -1.28 -1.32
N GLN A 348 -13.88 -1.56 -1.49
CA GLN A 348 -14.65 -1.17 -2.66
C GLN A 348 -15.87 -0.37 -2.25
N CYS A 349 -16.22 0.62 -3.06
CA CYS A 349 -17.36 1.50 -2.85
C CYS A 349 -18.17 1.69 -4.13
N ASP A 350 -19.42 2.12 -4.00
CA ASP A 350 -20.30 2.41 -5.13
C ASP A 350 -19.87 3.66 -5.90
N GLY A 351 -19.31 3.47 -7.11
CA GLY A 351 -19.04 4.54 -8.09
C GLY A 351 -18.05 5.62 -7.66
N THR A 352 -17.45 5.50 -6.48
CA THR A 352 -16.38 6.38 -5.96
C THR A 352 -15.38 5.52 -5.20
N VAL A 353 -14.16 6.00 -4.98
CA VAL A 353 -13.08 5.19 -4.38
C VAL A 353 -13.35 4.90 -2.91
N GLU A 354 -13.87 5.88 -2.16
CA GLU A 354 -13.96 5.78 -0.70
C GLU A 354 -15.28 6.26 -0.08
N THR A 355 -16.25 6.66 -0.88
CA THR A 355 -17.53 7.20 -0.38
C THR A 355 -18.74 6.45 -0.89
N GLY A 356 -19.87 6.59 -0.20
CA GLY A 356 -21.10 5.90 -0.54
C GLY A 356 -21.25 4.60 0.24
N ARG A 357 -21.84 3.58 -0.40
CA ARG A 357 -21.93 2.24 0.19
C ARG A 357 -20.64 1.51 -0.12
N CYS A 358 -19.98 1.00 0.91
CA CYS A 358 -18.68 0.36 0.78
C CYS A 358 -18.66 -0.99 1.49
N GLN A 359 -17.72 -1.84 1.10
CA GLN A 359 -17.39 -3.08 1.77
C GLN A 359 -15.87 -3.31 1.77
N THR A 360 -15.39 -4.02 2.79
CA THR A 360 -14.07 -4.62 2.78
C THR A 360 -14.23 -6.10 2.47
N VAL A 361 -13.52 -6.59 1.45
CA VAL A 361 -13.39 -8.02 1.16
C VAL A 361 -12.05 -8.48 1.71
N GLN A 362 -12.09 -9.29 2.78
CA GLN A 362 -10.89 -9.75 3.46
C GLN A 362 -9.98 -10.51 2.48
N TYR A 363 -8.67 -10.33 2.62
CA TYR A 363 -7.62 -10.95 1.81
C TYR A 363 -7.64 -10.63 0.30
N ALA A 364 -8.60 -9.86 -0.21
CA ALA A 364 -8.76 -9.63 -1.65
C ALA A 364 -7.70 -8.70 -2.28
N ASP A 365 -6.62 -8.36 -1.57
CA ASP A 365 -5.42 -7.80 -2.18
C ASP A 365 -4.53 -8.93 -2.75
N TYR A 366 -4.92 -9.48 -3.89
CA TYR A 366 -4.23 -10.61 -4.54
C TYR A 366 -2.80 -10.30 -5.05
N TYR A 367 -2.37 -9.04 -4.98
CA TYR A 367 -1.00 -8.64 -5.29
C TYR A 367 -0.03 -8.92 -4.13
N ASP A 368 -0.53 -9.07 -2.92
CA ASP A 368 0.26 -9.00 -1.70
C ASP A 368 0.33 -10.35 -1.00
N VAL A 369 1.49 -10.65 -0.38
CA VAL A 369 1.66 -11.88 0.41
C VAL A 369 0.71 -11.97 1.60
N MET A 370 0.33 -10.82 2.18
CA MET A 370 -0.64 -10.76 3.29
C MET A 370 -2.09 -10.74 2.80
N GLY A 371 -2.32 -10.84 1.50
CA GLY A 371 -3.64 -11.11 0.93
C GLY A 371 -3.90 -12.61 0.84
N PHE A 372 -4.81 -12.99 -0.06
CA PHE A 372 -5.25 -14.37 -0.23
C PHE A 372 -4.09 -15.26 -0.67
N SER A 373 -3.92 -16.41 0.00
CA SER A 373 -2.89 -17.38 -0.37
C SER A 373 -3.27 -18.16 -1.63
N TRP A 374 -2.50 -17.98 -2.71
CA TRP A 374 -2.71 -18.67 -3.99
C TRP A 374 -1.38 -18.95 -4.70
N ALA A 375 -1.45 -19.53 -5.90
CA ALA A 375 -0.28 -19.98 -6.65
C ALA A 375 0.73 -18.86 -7.00
N GLN A 376 0.32 -17.58 -6.96
CA GLN A 376 1.20 -16.45 -7.19
C GLN A 376 1.42 -15.68 -5.89
N VAL A 377 2.67 -15.30 -5.62
CA VAL A 377 3.05 -14.41 -4.52
C VAL A 377 3.61 -13.15 -5.16
N GLY A 378 2.88 -12.04 -5.10
CA GLY A 378 3.39 -10.76 -5.59
C GLY A 378 4.28 -10.06 -4.56
N SER A 379 4.87 -8.94 -4.98
CA SER A 379 5.71 -8.11 -4.08
C SER A 379 4.92 -7.63 -2.86
N LEU A 380 5.59 -7.57 -1.71
CA LEU A 380 5.04 -6.96 -0.49
C LEU A 380 4.73 -5.49 -0.78
N ASN A 381 3.49 -5.09 -0.51
CA ASN A 381 3.05 -3.74 -0.76
C ASN A 381 3.77 -2.73 0.14
N THR A 382 3.85 -1.50 -0.33
CA THR A 382 4.63 -0.44 0.30
C THR A 382 4.07 0.00 1.65
N ALA A 383 2.77 -0.15 1.89
CA ALA A 383 2.15 0.13 3.19
C ALA A 383 2.64 -0.87 4.26
N GLN A 384 2.63 -2.15 3.92
CA GLN A 384 3.13 -3.23 4.77
C GLN A 384 4.65 -3.12 4.95
N ALA A 385 5.41 -2.93 3.87
CA ALA A 385 6.86 -2.75 3.95
C ALA A 385 7.25 -1.56 4.85
N ALA A 386 6.54 -0.43 4.76
CA ALA A 386 6.77 0.72 5.63
C ALA A 386 6.42 0.44 7.10
N ARG A 387 5.36 -0.33 7.36
CA ARG A 387 4.93 -0.72 8.71
C ARG A 387 6.04 -1.45 9.48
N ILE A 388 6.77 -2.34 8.80
CA ILE A 388 7.84 -3.14 9.40
C ILE A 388 9.25 -2.59 9.11
N GLY A 389 9.35 -1.33 8.66
CA GLY A 389 10.63 -0.64 8.48
C GLY A 389 11.46 -1.08 7.28
N LEU A 390 10.88 -1.81 6.32
CA LEU A 390 11.54 -2.29 5.10
C LEU A 390 11.44 -1.33 3.91
N LEU A 391 10.73 -0.21 4.05
CA LEU A 391 10.70 0.87 3.06
C LEU A 391 11.49 2.09 3.56
N PRO A 392 12.73 2.32 3.09
CA PRO A 392 13.55 3.45 3.51
C PRO A 392 12.93 4.79 3.11
N ALA A 393 13.15 5.83 3.93
CA ALA A 393 12.68 7.19 3.62
C ALA A 393 13.26 7.75 2.31
N SER A 394 14.43 7.26 1.87
CA SER A 394 15.04 7.61 0.58
C SER A 394 14.28 7.06 -0.64
N GLU A 395 13.41 6.09 -0.43
CA GLU A 395 12.66 5.40 -1.49
C GLU A 395 11.17 5.78 -1.49
N MET A 396 10.79 6.77 -0.69
CA MET A 396 9.43 7.29 -0.68
C MET A 396 9.39 8.81 -0.67
N VAL A 397 8.28 9.37 -1.15
CA VAL A 397 7.94 10.79 -1.01
C VAL A 397 6.77 10.90 -0.05
N ALA A 398 6.91 11.67 1.03
CA ALA A 398 5.81 11.93 1.96
C ALA A 398 5.17 13.29 1.66
N LEU A 399 3.86 13.31 1.47
CA LEU A 399 3.07 14.51 1.19
C LEU A 399 1.92 14.65 2.21
N THR A 400 1.59 15.90 2.49
CA THR A 400 0.48 16.32 3.36
C THR A 400 -0.39 17.33 2.62
N PRO A 401 -1.54 17.75 3.16
CA PRO A 401 -2.36 18.78 2.53
C PRO A 401 -1.76 20.19 2.65
N ALA A 402 -0.52 20.33 3.15
CA ALA A 402 0.25 21.56 3.01
C ALA A 402 1.23 21.52 1.82
N SER A 403 1.39 20.34 1.20
CA SER A 403 2.32 20.14 0.09
C SER A 403 1.78 20.77 -1.20
N ALA A 404 2.68 21.34 -2.00
CA ALA A 404 2.36 21.79 -3.35
C ALA A 404 2.03 20.59 -4.26
N PRO A 405 1.26 20.79 -5.35
CA PRO A 405 1.07 19.77 -6.37
C PRO A 405 2.42 19.20 -6.81
N THR A 406 2.55 17.88 -6.75
CA THR A 406 3.83 17.18 -6.92
C THR A 406 3.69 16.09 -7.97
N THR A 407 4.68 15.97 -8.85
CA THR A 407 4.78 14.85 -9.78
C THR A 407 5.98 13.99 -9.38
N VAL A 408 5.76 12.69 -9.27
CA VAL A 408 6.76 11.69 -8.89
C VAL A 408 6.81 10.61 -9.97
N THR A 409 8.00 10.15 -10.34
CA THR A 409 8.16 8.94 -11.15
C THR A 409 8.47 7.79 -10.22
N LEU A 410 7.53 6.85 -10.10
CA LEU A 410 7.69 5.68 -9.27
C LEU A 410 8.44 4.58 -10.01
N ALA A 411 9.46 4.03 -9.37
CA ALA A 411 9.99 2.72 -9.71
C ALA A 411 8.95 1.64 -9.34
N PRO A 412 8.91 0.51 -10.05
CA PRO A 412 8.05 -0.62 -9.68
C PRO A 412 8.31 -1.07 -8.24
N VAL A 413 7.28 -1.56 -7.55
CA VAL A 413 7.43 -2.09 -6.18
C VAL A 413 8.50 -3.18 -6.09
N SER A 414 8.59 -4.03 -7.12
CA SER A 414 9.58 -5.10 -7.24
C SER A 414 11.00 -4.61 -7.56
N ALA A 415 11.22 -3.31 -7.77
CA ALA A 415 12.55 -2.76 -7.95
C ALA A 415 13.32 -2.75 -6.62
N ALA A 416 14.64 -2.96 -6.70
CA ALA A 416 15.51 -2.93 -5.52
C ALA A 416 15.93 -1.52 -5.08
N SER A 417 15.58 -0.48 -5.86
CA SER A 417 15.95 0.92 -5.58
C SER A 417 15.07 1.89 -6.36
N GLY A 418 15.22 3.18 -6.06
CA GLY A 418 14.41 4.26 -6.63
C GLY A 418 13.24 4.64 -5.72
N THR A 419 12.49 5.67 -6.10
CA THR A 419 11.27 6.04 -5.36
C THR A 419 10.19 5.02 -5.66
N ARG A 420 9.82 4.16 -4.71
CA ARG A 420 8.85 3.08 -4.89
C ARG A 420 7.45 3.44 -4.39
N ALA A 421 7.32 4.47 -3.56
CA ALA A 421 6.03 4.88 -3.01
C ALA A 421 5.88 6.39 -2.84
N VAL A 422 4.63 6.85 -2.84
CA VAL A 422 4.23 8.13 -2.25
C VAL A 422 3.35 7.87 -1.03
N LYS A 423 3.75 8.37 0.13
CA LYS A 423 2.93 8.37 1.34
C LYS A 423 2.12 9.66 1.39
N LEU A 424 0.81 9.56 1.41
CA LEU A 424 -0.08 10.69 1.68
C LEU A 424 -0.58 10.59 3.12
N THR A 425 -0.62 11.71 3.83
CA THR A 425 -1.31 11.81 5.12
C THR A 425 -2.31 12.93 5.00
N ASP A 426 -3.60 12.63 5.15
CA ASP A 426 -4.65 13.63 5.01
C ASP A 426 -4.84 14.45 6.30
N SER A 427 -5.74 15.43 6.27
CA SER A 427 -6.04 16.32 7.39
C SER A 427 -6.76 15.62 8.54
N ALA A 428 -7.39 14.47 8.30
CA ALA A 428 -7.98 13.61 9.32
C ALA A 428 -6.95 12.64 9.93
N GLY A 429 -5.74 12.57 9.37
CA GLY A 429 -4.68 11.67 9.79
C GLY A 429 -4.72 10.30 9.10
N ALA A 430 -5.63 10.08 8.15
CA ALA A 430 -5.63 8.87 7.34
C ALA A 430 -4.39 8.82 6.45
N VAL A 431 -3.81 7.63 6.33
CA VAL A 431 -2.56 7.40 5.60
C VAL A 431 -2.82 6.56 4.37
N TYR A 432 -2.35 7.05 3.23
CA TYR A 432 -2.43 6.38 1.95
C TYR A 432 -1.04 6.12 1.39
N TRP A 433 -0.90 5.03 0.65
CA TRP A 433 0.31 4.65 -0.06
C TRP A 433 -0.02 4.44 -1.53
N ILE A 434 0.65 5.20 -2.38
CA ILE A 434 0.56 5.08 -3.83
C ILE A 434 1.81 4.35 -4.31
N GLU A 435 1.62 3.30 -5.09
CA GLU A 435 2.71 2.48 -5.61
C GLU A 435 2.49 2.07 -7.07
N TYR A 436 3.55 1.66 -7.75
CA TYR A 436 3.51 1.23 -9.14
C TYR A 436 3.68 -0.30 -9.24
N ARG A 437 2.62 -1.01 -9.61
CA ARG A 437 2.69 -2.44 -9.95
C ARG A 437 3.03 -2.58 -11.43
N GLN A 438 4.13 -3.26 -11.71
CA GLN A 438 4.56 -3.57 -13.07
C GLN A 438 4.90 -5.06 -13.17
N ALA A 439 4.72 -5.65 -14.36
CA ALA A 439 5.16 -7.01 -14.64
C ALA A 439 6.70 -7.11 -14.71
N SER A 440 7.35 -7.04 -13.56
CA SER A 440 8.81 -7.11 -13.38
C SER A 440 9.16 -7.73 -12.03
N GLY A 441 10.37 -8.31 -11.90
CA GLY A 441 10.83 -8.92 -10.64
C GLY A 441 9.85 -9.96 -10.10
N GLN A 442 9.59 -9.95 -8.79
CA GLN A 442 8.57 -10.77 -8.14
C GLN A 442 7.17 -10.69 -8.80
N ASP A 443 6.84 -9.57 -9.46
CA ASP A 443 5.55 -9.33 -10.11
C ASP A 443 5.53 -9.69 -11.61
N ALA A 444 6.59 -10.30 -12.16
CA ALA A 444 6.67 -10.64 -13.59
C ALA A 444 5.49 -11.48 -14.10
N TRP A 445 4.88 -12.28 -13.22
CA TRP A 445 3.73 -13.13 -13.52
C TRP A 445 2.49 -12.33 -13.97
N LEU A 446 2.37 -11.04 -13.65
CA LEU A 446 1.25 -10.17 -14.05
C LEU A 446 1.04 -10.11 -15.57
N SER A 447 2.10 -10.33 -16.35
CA SER A 447 2.04 -10.34 -17.83
C SER A 447 1.86 -11.72 -18.46
N THR A 448 1.73 -12.77 -17.62
CA THR A 448 1.68 -14.17 -18.06
C THR A 448 0.28 -14.76 -17.85
N PRO A 449 -0.03 -15.93 -18.45
CA PRO A 449 -1.28 -16.65 -18.17
C PRO A 449 -1.48 -17.04 -16.70
N SER A 450 -0.42 -17.02 -15.88
CA SER A 450 -0.51 -17.25 -14.43
C SER A 450 -1.29 -16.14 -13.70
N ASN A 451 -1.46 -14.96 -14.31
CA ASN A 451 -2.37 -13.92 -13.85
C ASN A 451 -3.84 -14.29 -14.19
N SER A 452 -4.32 -15.42 -13.64
CA SER A 452 -5.68 -15.92 -13.86
C SER A 452 -6.77 -14.96 -13.35
N ARG A 453 -6.42 -14.13 -12.37
CA ARG A 453 -7.23 -13.07 -11.78
C ARG A 453 -7.27 -11.77 -12.59
N ARG A 454 -6.44 -11.65 -13.64
CA ARG A 454 -6.38 -10.47 -14.52
C ARG A 454 -6.13 -9.18 -13.75
N LEU A 455 -5.28 -9.25 -12.73
CA LEU A 455 -4.85 -8.08 -11.98
C LEU A 455 -4.14 -7.08 -12.90
N ASP A 456 -4.39 -5.79 -12.67
CA ASP A 456 -3.83 -4.69 -13.43
C ASP A 456 -2.32 -4.54 -13.28
N VAL A 457 -1.71 -3.97 -14.33
CA VAL A 457 -0.41 -3.29 -14.23
C VAL A 457 -0.68 -1.79 -14.24
N GLY A 458 -0.24 -1.08 -13.21
CA GLY A 458 -0.52 0.35 -13.07
C GLY A 458 -0.25 0.91 -11.69
N ILE A 459 -0.67 2.16 -11.50
CA ILE A 459 -0.61 2.85 -10.21
C ILE A 459 -1.79 2.38 -9.36
N VAL A 460 -1.53 1.85 -8.17
CA VAL A 460 -2.56 1.44 -7.22
C VAL A 460 -2.45 2.27 -5.93
N VAL A 461 -3.53 2.32 -5.17
CA VAL A 461 -3.60 3.09 -3.91
C VAL A 461 -4.03 2.16 -2.79
N ARG A 462 -3.30 2.19 -1.67
CA ARG A 462 -3.66 1.50 -0.43
C ARG A 462 -3.90 2.49 0.69
N ARG A 463 -4.78 2.15 1.62
CA ARG A 463 -5.01 2.89 2.87
C ARG A 463 -4.58 2.03 4.05
N VAL A 464 -3.88 2.64 5.01
CA VAL A 464 -3.60 1.98 6.29
C VAL A 464 -4.86 2.00 7.15
N THR A 465 -5.22 0.85 7.70
CA THR A 465 -6.36 0.69 8.61
C THR A 465 -5.88 0.53 10.05
N GLY A 466 -6.73 0.95 11.00
CA GLY A 466 -6.53 0.78 12.44
C GLY A 466 -7.56 -0.15 13.07
N ASP A 467 -8.27 -0.94 12.25
CA ASP A 467 -9.35 -1.84 12.69
C ASP A 467 -8.82 -3.14 13.32
N GLY A 468 -7.50 -3.36 13.31
CA GLY A 468 -6.88 -4.52 13.92
C GLY A 468 -7.00 -5.80 13.10
N ASN A 469 -7.76 -5.82 11.99
CA ASN A 469 -7.98 -7.02 11.16
C ASN A 469 -7.16 -6.91 9.87
N SER A 470 -7.32 -5.80 9.18
CA SER A 470 -6.47 -5.44 8.05
C SER A 470 -5.46 -4.40 8.53
N THR A 471 -4.24 -4.46 7.99
CA THR A 471 -3.26 -3.37 8.20
C THR A 471 -3.04 -2.58 6.92
N SER A 472 -3.54 -3.09 5.80
CA SER A 472 -3.60 -2.44 4.51
C SER A 472 -4.89 -2.81 3.80
N VAL A 473 -5.56 -1.82 3.20
CA VAL A 473 -6.66 -2.07 2.24
C VAL A 473 -6.34 -1.46 0.88
N LEU A 474 -6.40 -2.29 -0.17
CA LEU A 474 -6.31 -1.88 -1.57
C LEU A 474 -7.60 -1.18 -1.98
N LEU A 475 -7.48 0.07 -2.41
CA LEU A 475 -8.60 0.86 -2.88
C LEU A 475 -8.89 0.56 -4.35
N ASP A 476 -10.17 0.48 -4.68
CA ASP A 476 -10.63 0.37 -6.07
C ASP A 476 -10.45 1.68 -6.82
N GLY A 477 -9.45 1.73 -7.71
CA GLY A 477 -9.17 2.87 -8.59
C GLY A 477 -10.18 3.07 -9.72
N THR A 478 -11.02 2.07 -10.00
CA THR A 478 -12.06 2.09 -11.05
C THR A 478 -13.43 1.62 -10.52
N PRO A 479 -13.99 2.28 -9.49
CA PRO A 479 -15.17 1.79 -8.78
C PRO A 479 -16.34 1.45 -9.68
N SER A 480 -16.76 0.19 -9.66
CA SER A 480 -17.96 -0.25 -10.35
C SER A 480 -19.24 0.06 -9.57
N ALA A 481 -20.39 -0.13 -10.20
CA ALA A 481 -21.67 -0.10 -9.51
C ALA A 481 -21.86 -1.36 -8.65
N ALA A 482 -22.54 -1.24 -7.51
CA ALA A 482 -22.77 -2.26 -6.46
C ALA A 482 -22.83 -3.73 -6.87
N ALA A 483 -23.42 -4.05 -8.03
CA ALA A 483 -23.62 -5.42 -8.47
C ALA A 483 -22.34 -6.14 -8.95
N ASN A 484 -21.24 -5.41 -9.17
CA ASN A 484 -20.03 -5.95 -9.80
C ASN A 484 -18.84 -6.12 -8.83
N TRP A 485 -18.94 -5.70 -7.57
CA TRP A 485 -17.79 -5.60 -6.65
C TRP A 485 -16.91 -6.85 -6.62
N ASN A 486 -17.48 -8.02 -6.29
CA ASN A 486 -16.69 -9.26 -6.17
C ASN A 486 -16.08 -9.73 -7.51
N ALA A 487 -16.68 -9.36 -8.65
CA ALA A 487 -16.14 -9.68 -9.96
C ALA A 487 -15.12 -8.63 -10.46
N ASP A 488 -14.99 -7.52 -9.74
CA ASP A 488 -14.15 -6.38 -10.12
C ASP A 488 -12.84 -6.39 -9.33
N GLN A 489 -11.84 -7.03 -9.92
CA GLN A 489 -10.47 -7.10 -9.40
C GLN A 489 -9.58 -6.02 -10.04
N GLN A 490 -10.17 -5.09 -10.81
CA GLN A 490 -9.43 -3.95 -11.34
C GLN A 490 -9.29 -2.92 -10.21
N SER A 491 -8.10 -2.39 -10.03
CA SER A 491 -7.81 -1.47 -8.92
C SER A 491 -6.77 -0.43 -9.28
N ALA A 492 -6.13 -0.55 -10.45
CA ALA A 492 -5.24 0.48 -10.92
C ALA A 492 -6.01 1.76 -11.26
N LEU A 493 -5.44 2.91 -10.90
CA LEU A 493 -5.97 4.20 -11.27
C LEU A 493 -6.02 4.34 -12.81
N PRO A 494 -7.12 4.85 -13.38
CA PRO A 494 -7.22 5.10 -14.80
C PRO A 494 -6.16 6.11 -15.27
N ALA A 495 -5.47 5.77 -16.35
CA ALA A 495 -4.45 6.64 -16.91
C ALA A 495 -5.04 7.98 -17.38
N GLY A 496 -4.37 9.07 -17.03
CA GLY A 496 -4.66 10.41 -17.51
C GLY A 496 -5.82 11.13 -16.82
N SER A 497 -6.56 10.48 -15.92
CA SER A 497 -7.64 11.09 -15.14
C SER A 497 -7.24 11.27 -13.69
N TYR A 498 -7.73 12.33 -13.05
CA TYR A 498 -7.62 12.47 -11.61
C TYR A 498 -8.68 11.62 -10.91
N VAL A 499 -8.25 10.94 -9.86
CA VAL A 499 -9.07 10.14 -8.97
C VAL A 499 -8.89 10.67 -7.55
N ASP A 500 -9.98 10.78 -6.83
CA ASP A 500 -9.99 11.35 -5.50
C ASP A 500 -9.52 10.31 -4.47
N VAL A 501 -8.60 10.71 -3.60
CA VAL A 501 -8.00 9.86 -2.56
C VAL A 501 -8.12 10.60 -1.23
N GLY A 502 -8.87 10.03 -0.30
CA GLY A 502 -9.30 10.69 0.92
C GLY A 502 -10.06 12.00 0.66
N ALA A 503 -10.13 12.84 1.69
CA ALA A 503 -10.77 14.15 1.58
C ALA A 503 -9.91 15.17 0.82
N ASP A 504 -8.59 14.99 0.84
CA ASP A 504 -7.64 16.07 0.59
C ASP A 504 -6.77 15.89 -0.65
N PHE A 505 -6.79 14.73 -1.31
CA PHE A 505 -5.92 14.49 -2.45
C PHE A 505 -6.71 14.09 -3.68
N ALA A 506 -6.12 14.40 -4.83
CA ALA A 506 -6.51 13.83 -6.10
C ALA A 506 -5.26 13.39 -6.86
N VAL A 507 -5.28 12.15 -7.33
CA VAL A 507 -4.12 11.43 -7.87
C VAL A 507 -4.40 11.11 -9.33
N ARG A 508 -3.43 11.37 -10.19
CA ARG A 508 -3.50 11.05 -11.62
C ARG A 508 -2.34 10.18 -12.02
N ALA A 509 -2.66 9.00 -12.55
CA ALA A 509 -1.68 8.10 -13.14
C ALA A 509 -1.26 8.60 -14.53
N GLY A 510 0.04 8.67 -14.77
CA GLY A 510 0.68 8.88 -16.06
C GLY A 510 1.26 7.58 -16.60
N SER A 511 2.11 7.69 -17.63
CA SER A 511 2.86 6.55 -18.17
C SER A 511 4.15 6.30 -17.39
N GLY A 512 4.66 5.07 -17.43
CA GLY A 512 5.98 4.72 -16.87
C GLY A 512 6.16 5.04 -15.38
N GLY A 513 5.14 4.77 -14.57
CA GLY A 513 5.16 5.03 -13.13
C GLY A 513 5.01 6.51 -12.73
N VAL A 514 4.82 7.42 -13.68
CA VAL A 514 4.58 8.84 -13.37
C VAL A 514 3.23 8.97 -12.66
N VAL A 515 3.22 9.67 -11.52
CA VAL A 515 2.02 10.03 -10.79
C VAL A 515 2.05 11.51 -10.45
N THR A 516 0.93 12.19 -10.67
CA THR A 516 0.73 13.58 -10.25
C THR A 516 -0.28 13.63 -9.11
N ILE A 517 0.13 14.22 -7.98
CA ILE A 517 -0.68 14.38 -6.77
C ILE A 517 -1.03 15.85 -6.64
N GLY A 518 -2.32 16.16 -6.66
CA GLY A 518 -2.87 17.47 -6.36
C GLY A 518 -3.55 17.51 -5.00
N ASN A 519 -3.62 18.70 -4.41
CA ASN A 519 -4.07 18.92 -3.03
C ASN A 519 -5.38 19.70 -2.96
N ARG A 520 -6.44 19.05 -2.50
CA ARG A 520 -7.79 19.59 -2.37
C ARG A 520 -8.10 20.29 -1.05
N ALA A 521 -7.37 20.00 0.02
CA ALA A 521 -7.69 20.59 1.33
C ALA A 521 -7.77 22.12 1.29
N ASN A 522 -6.94 22.72 0.43
CA ASN A 522 -6.82 24.17 0.31
C ASN A 522 -7.62 24.75 -0.85
N VAL A 523 -8.50 24.02 -1.55
CA VAL A 523 -9.21 24.55 -2.74
C VAL A 523 -9.83 25.91 -2.48
N ALA A 524 -10.52 26.09 -1.34
CA ALA A 524 -11.13 27.37 -1.00
C ALA A 524 -10.08 28.48 -0.80
N ALA A 525 -9.00 28.17 -0.08
CA ALA A 525 -7.89 29.10 0.14
C ALA A 525 -7.14 29.43 -1.16
N ASP A 526 -6.95 28.46 -2.05
CA ASP A 526 -6.33 28.65 -3.36
C ASP A 526 -7.19 29.55 -4.25
N ILE A 527 -8.51 29.32 -4.26
CA ILE A 527 -9.48 30.18 -4.95
C ILE A 527 -9.46 31.59 -4.36
N ASP A 528 -9.40 31.72 -3.04
CA ASP A 528 -9.32 33.02 -2.35
C ASP A 528 -7.99 33.74 -2.65
N ALA A 529 -6.88 33.00 -2.72
CA ALA A 529 -5.58 33.52 -3.08
C ALA A 529 -5.54 33.98 -4.55
N ALA A 530 -6.10 33.19 -5.47
CA ALA A 530 -6.26 33.59 -6.87
C ALA A 530 -7.15 34.83 -7.01
N TYR A 531 -8.24 34.92 -6.24
CA TYR A 531 -9.10 36.09 -6.20
C TYR A 531 -8.35 37.33 -5.68
N ALA A 532 -7.56 37.19 -4.62
CA ALA A 532 -6.72 38.26 -4.10
C ALA A 532 -5.66 38.71 -5.12
N ARG A 533 -4.99 37.78 -5.80
CA ARG A 533 -4.05 38.08 -6.91
C ARG A 533 -4.72 38.84 -8.05
N ALA A 534 -6.00 38.57 -8.31
CA ALA A 534 -6.80 39.27 -9.32
C ALA A 534 -7.36 40.63 -8.87
N GLY A 535 -6.95 41.13 -7.69
CA GLY A 535 -7.40 42.42 -7.16
C GLY A 535 -8.68 42.37 -6.32
N GLY A 536 -9.17 41.17 -5.98
CA GLY A 536 -10.34 40.98 -5.13
C GLY A 536 -11.58 41.70 -5.66
N SER A 537 -12.35 42.32 -4.75
CA SER A 537 -13.61 43.00 -5.11
C SER A 537 -13.41 44.26 -5.95
N GLY A 538 -12.21 44.84 -5.94
CA GLY A 538 -11.83 45.95 -6.81
C GLY A 538 -11.31 45.50 -8.18
N GLY A 539 -11.09 44.20 -8.38
CA GLY A 539 -10.61 43.61 -9.63
C GLY A 539 -11.72 43.30 -10.64
N SER A 540 -11.33 42.69 -11.76
CA SER A 540 -12.24 42.33 -12.86
C SER A 540 -13.32 41.31 -12.44
N LEU A 541 -13.03 40.44 -11.47
CA LEU A 541 -13.96 39.44 -10.98
C LEU A 541 -15.09 40.01 -10.13
N ARG A 542 -14.85 41.09 -9.37
CA ARG A 542 -15.78 41.67 -8.40
C ARG A 542 -16.27 40.63 -7.38
N ALA A 543 -17.39 40.88 -6.69
CA ALA A 543 -17.87 40.04 -5.59
C ALA A 543 -18.18 38.59 -6.03
N PRO A 544 -17.95 37.59 -5.14
CA PRO A 544 -18.37 36.21 -5.37
C PRO A 544 -19.90 36.11 -5.43
N THR A 545 -20.41 35.24 -6.31
CA THR A 545 -21.84 34.96 -6.49
C THR A 545 -22.22 33.55 -6.04
N SER A 546 -21.24 32.71 -5.70
CA SER A 546 -21.44 31.37 -5.13
C SER A 546 -20.41 31.07 -4.04
N GLY A 547 -20.65 30.02 -3.26
CA GLY A 547 -19.58 29.32 -2.54
C GLY A 547 -18.67 28.53 -3.50
N VAL A 548 -17.65 27.87 -2.96
CA VAL A 548 -16.85 26.90 -3.73
C VAL A 548 -17.73 25.68 -4.06
N ILE A 549 -17.74 25.29 -5.33
CA ILE A 549 -18.46 24.14 -5.85
C ILE A 549 -17.40 23.15 -6.32
N CYS A 550 -17.44 21.93 -5.82
CA CYS A 550 -16.51 20.84 -6.18
C CYS A 550 -17.27 19.65 -6.79
N GLY A 551 -16.53 18.65 -7.27
CA GLY A 551 -17.11 17.47 -7.94
C GLY A 551 -17.42 17.73 -9.42
N MET A 552 -16.77 18.71 -10.03
CA MET A 552 -16.86 18.96 -11.46
C MET A 552 -16.01 17.92 -12.22
N VAL A 553 -16.21 17.82 -13.54
CA VAL A 553 -15.47 16.88 -14.42
C VAL A 553 -13.96 16.95 -14.13
N GLY A 554 -13.27 15.81 -14.07
CA GLY A 554 -11.82 15.76 -13.85
C GLY A 554 -11.38 16.26 -12.47
N SER A 555 -12.21 16.06 -11.45
CA SER A 555 -11.92 16.42 -10.05
C SER A 555 -11.78 17.93 -9.81
N GLY A 556 -12.36 18.76 -10.68
CA GLY A 556 -12.31 20.21 -10.58
C GLY A 556 -13.23 20.80 -9.53
N CYS A 557 -12.88 22.01 -9.09
CA CYS A 557 -13.69 22.87 -8.26
C CYS A 557 -13.74 24.28 -8.87
N GLY A 558 -14.69 25.09 -8.46
CA GLY A 558 -14.72 26.49 -8.87
C GLY A 558 -15.62 27.36 -8.03
N ARG A 559 -15.47 28.68 -8.19
CA ARG A 559 -16.35 29.68 -7.60
C ARG A 559 -16.73 30.70 -8.66
N ASN A 560 -18.02 31.02 -8.72
CA ASN A 560 -18.54 32.06 -9.59
C ASN A 560 -18.38 33.43 -8.94
N TYR A 561 -18.08 34.42 -9.77
CA TYR A 561 -17.99 35.84 -9.43
C TYR A 561 -18.83 36.64 -10.42
N GLN A 562 -19.15 37.89 -10.08
CA GLN A 562 -19.96 38.73 -10.97
C GLN A 562 -19.31 38.97 -12.35
N GLY A 563 -17.98 39.08 -12.38
CA GLY A 563 -17.21 39.36 -13.59
C GLY A 563 -16.44 38.16 -14.14
N GLY A 564 -16.64 36.96 -13.60
CA GLY A 564 -16.00 35.76 -14.10
C GLY A 564 -16.07 34.56 -13.17
N VAL A 565 -15.08 33.68 -13.29
CA VAL A 565 -15.01 32.43 -12.53
C VAL A 565 -13.57 32.15 -12.15
N ILE A 566 -13.36 31.53 -11.00
CA ILE A 566 -12.07 30.91 -10.67
C ILE A 566 -12.31 29.41 -10.64
N TYR A 567 -11.56 28.68 -11.45
CA TYR A 567 -11.53 27.22 -11.39
C TYR A 567 -10.24 26.76 -10.77
N TRP A 568 -10.35 25.69 -10.00
CA TRP A 568 -9.25 24.97 -9.41
C TRP A 568 -9.26 23.55 -9.96
N THR A 569 -8.10 23.03 -10.35
CA THR A 569 -7.93 21.59 -10.58
C THR A 569 -6.76 21.06 -9.76
N PRO A 570 -6.73 19.76 -9.46
CA PRO A 570 -5.58 19.15 -8.79
C PRO A 570 -4.26 19.35 -9.54
N GLY A 571 -4.30 19.43 -10.87
CA GLY A 571 -3.11 19.52 -11.72
C GLY A 571 -2.61 20.94 -11.99
N SER A 572 -3.47 21.95 -11.92
CA SER A 572 -3.11 23.35 -12.22
C SER A 572 -3.27 24.32 -11.05
N GLY A 573 -4.01 23.95 -10.00
CA GLY A 573 -4.39 24.88 -8.95
C GLY A 573 -5.45 25.88 -9.42
N ALA A 574 -5.63 26.96 -8.67
CA ALA A 574 -6.68 27.95 -8.92
C ALA A 574 -6.26 29.01 -9.96
N HIS A 575 -7.07 29.15 -11.00
CA HIS A 575 -6.88 30.10 -12.09
C HIS A 575 -8.13 30.91 -12.40
N VAL A 576 -7.90 32.19 -12.68
CA VAL A 576 -8.95 33.18 -12.94
C VAL A 576 -9.32 33.18 -14.41
N VAL A 577 -10.61 33.07 -14.74
CA VAL A 577 -11.15 33.25 -16.09
C VAL A 577 -12.20 34.36 -16.06
N ALA A 578 -11.86 35.49 -16.65
CA ALA A 578 -12.73 36.67 -16.77
C ALA A 578 -12.77 37.15 -18.23
N ASP A 579 -13.63 38.11 -18.54
CA ASP A 579 -13.64 38.72 -19.88
C ASP A 579 -12.32 39.45 -20.19
N PRO A 580 -11.85 39.40 -21.45
CA PRO A 580 -12.56 38.88 -22.63
C PRO A 580 -12.42 37.36 -22.87
N VAL A 581 -11.56 36.66 -22.12
CA VAL A 581 -11.32 35.22 -22.30
C VAL A 581 -12.56 34.39 -22.01
N LEU A 582 -13.33 34.77 -20.98
CA LEU A 582 -14.53 34.04 -20.59
C LEU A 582 -15.55 33.95 -21.72
N SER A 583 -15.78 35.05 -22.45
CA SER A 583 -16.64 35.07 -23.63
C SER A 583 -16.16 34.11 -24.73
N ALA A 584 -14.85 34.08 -25.02
CA ALA A 584 -14.26 33.21 -26.04
C ALA A 584 -14.17 31.73 -25.62
N TRP A 585 -14.06 31.44 -24.31
CA TRP A 585 -14.12 30.06 -23.80
C TRP A 585 -15.51 29.44 -23.99
N GLY A 586 -16.54 30.29 -24.05
CA GLY A 586 -17.89 29.92 -24.47
C GLY A 586 -18.69 29.18 -23.40
N PRO A 587 -19.94 28.80 -23.71
CA PRO A 587 -20.89 28.31 -22.71
C PRO A 587 -20.58 26.90 -22.18
N ARG A 588 -19.78 26.11 -22.91
CA ARG A 588 -19.41 24.74 -22.49
C ARG A 588 -18.28 24.71 -21.46
N ARG A 589 -17.52 25.79 -21.32
CA ARG A 589 -16.49 25.96 -20.28
C ARG A 589 -15.59 24.72 -20.13
N GLU A 590 -15.46 24.18 -18.91
CA GLU A 590 -14.61 23.03 -18.57
C GLU A 590 -15.04 21.72 -19.25
N THR A 591 -16.28 21.63 -19.70
CA THR A 591 -16.80 20.49 -20.49
C THR A 591 -16.58 20.65 -22.00
N GLY A 592 -16.05 21.79 -22.43
CA GLY A 592 -15.68 22.08 -23.81
C GLY A 592 -14.29 21.57 -24.19
N VAL A 593 -13.94 21.71 -25.47
CA VAL A 593 -12.65 21.25 -26.04
C VAL A 593 -11.42 21.89 -25.40
N LEU A 594 -11.56 23.06 -24.78
CA LEU A 594 -10.47 23.73 -24.08
C LEU A 594 -10.21 23.13 -22.69
N GLY A 595 -11.20 22.54 -22.02
CA GLY A 595 -11.06 22.06 -20.64
C GLY A 595 -10.82 23.21 -19.64
N TYR A 596 -10.18 22.91 -18.51
CA TYR A 596 -9.88 23.90 -17.45
C TYR A 596 -8.71 24.83 -17.80
N PRO A 597 -8.67 26.04 -17.22
CA PRO A 597 -7.49 26.90 -17.27
C PRO A 597 -6.29 26.25 -16.56
N VAL A 598 -5.11 26.41 -17.16
CA VAL A 598 -3.81 25.95 -16.60
C VAL A 598 -2.82 27.11 -16.38
N SER A 599 -3.25 28.34 -16.67
CA SER A 599 -2.53 29.56 -16.37
C SER A 599 -3.52 30.69 -16.08
N ASP A 600 -3.04 31.77 -15.47
CA ASP A 600 -3.78 33.03 -15.45
C ASP A 600 -3.63 33.75 -16.80
N TYR A 601 -4.53 34.71 -17.07
CA TYR A 601 -4.46 35.57 -18.24
C TYR A 601 -3.32 36.58 -18.12
N ALA A 602 -2.39 36.58 -19.09
CA ALA A 602 -1.21 37.42 -19.08
C ALA A 602 -1.09 38.23 -20.38
N CYS A 603 -0.59 39.46 -20.26
CA CYS A 603 -0.36 40.40 -21.35
C CYS A 603 1.13 40.69 -21.54
N GLY A 604 1.50 41.23 -22.70
CA GLY A 604 2.90 41.54 -23.03
C GLY A 604 3.54 40.54 -23.99
N MET A 605 2.71 39.76 -24.70
CA MET A 605 3.15 38.90 -25.81
C MET A 605 3.50 39.75 -27.03
N ALA A 606 4.06 39.12 -28.06
CA ALA A 606 4.41 39.79 -29.31
C ALA A 606 3.24 40.62 -29.86
N LEU A 607 3.55 41.77 -30.48
CA LEU A 607 2.56 42.67 -31.08
C LEU A 607 1.45 43.14 -30.10
N GLY A 608 1.72 43.12 -28.79
CA GLY A 608 0.80 43.61 -27.76
C GLY A 608 -0.33 42.65 -27.41
N GLY A 609 -0.18 41.35 -27.73
CA GLY A 609 -1.17 40.35 -27.39
C GLY A 609 -1.20 39.99 -25.89
N CYS A 610 -2.33 39.42 -25.51
CA CYS A 610 -2.53 38.75 -24.24
C CYS A 610 -3.04 37.33 -24.49
N GLY A 611 -2.90 36.44 -23.51
CA GLY A 611 -3.43 35.09 -23.64
C GLY A 611 -3.54 34.33 -22.33
N GLN A 612 -4.31 33.25 -22.37
CA GLN A 612 -4.49 32.31 -21.29
C GLN A 612 -4.44 30.88 -21.83
N ALA A 613 -3.73 30.00 -21.13
CA ALA A 613 -3.62 28.59 -21.47
C ALA A 613 -4.70 27.77 -20.76
N PHE A 614 -5.18 26.76 -21.48
CA PHE A 614 -6.15 25.76 -21.03
C PHE A 614 -5.61 24.35 -21.32
N GLN A 615 -6.19 23.33 -20.71
CA GLN A 615 -5.77 21.93 -20.88
C GLN A 615 -5.72 21.48 -22.36
N GLY A 616 -6.72 21.87 -23.14
CA GLY A 616 -6.87 21.49 -24.55
C GLY A 616 -6.55 22.60 -25.56
N GLY A 617 -6.12 23.77 -25.09
CA GLY A 617 -5.76 24.84 -26.01
C GLY A 617 -5.37 26.18 -25.36
N ARG A 618 -5.51 27.28 -26.10
CA ARG A 618 -5.19 28.64 -25.64
C ARG A 618 -6.22 29.63 -26.17
N VAL A 619 -6.49 30.68 -25.39
CA VAL A 619 -7.28 31.82 -25.82
C VAL A 619 -6.38 33.04 -25.88
N TYR A 620 -6.40 33.75 -27.01
CA TYR A 620 -5.61 34.96 -27.24
C TYR A 620 -6.50 36.15 -27.45
N SER A 621 -6.05 37.32 -26.99
CA SER A 621 -6.73 38.60 -27.17
C SER A 621 -5.74 39.64 -27.70
N THR A 622 -6.11 40.34 -28.77
CA THR A 622 -5.41 41.53 -29.24
C THR A 622 -6.41 42.63 -29.56
N TRP A 623 -5.97 43.89 -29.48
CA TRP A 623 -6.80 45.03 -29.89
C TRP A 623 -7.23 44.92 -31.37
N SER A 624 -6.35 44.41 -32.24
CA SER A 624 -6.59 44.37 -33.68
C SER A 624 -7.44 43.20 -34.15
N THR A 625 -7.40 42.07 -33.44
CA THR A 625 -8.02 40.81 -33.90
C THR A 625 -9.14 40.32 -33.02
N GLY A 626 -9.39 40.93 -31.86
CA GLY A 626 -10.38 40.43 -30.91
C GLY A 626 -9.84 39.28 -30.07
N THR A 627 -10.75 38.47 -29.51
CA THR A 627 -10.41 37.38 -28.58
C THR A 627 -10.88 36.05 -29.15
N HIS A 628 -9.94 35.13 -29.38
CA HIS A 628 -10.18 33.88 -30.10
C HIS A 628 -9.44 32.70 -29.50
N ALA A 629 -10.09 31.54 -29.54
CA ALA A 629 -9.53 30.27 -29.09
C ALA A 629 -8.80 29.52 -30.21
N VAL A 630 -7.65 28.92 -29.91
CA VAL A 630 -6.95 27.95 -30.77
C VAL A 630 -6.75 26.68 -29.94
N TYR A 631 -7.12 25.51 -30.47
CA TYR A 631 -7.17 24.28 -29.68
C TYR A 631 -6.93 23.02 -30.53
N GLY A 632 -6.58 21.92 -29.87
CA GLY A 632 -6.30 20.63 -30.50
C GLY A 632 -5.31 20.73 -31.66
N ALA A 633 -5.59 20.02 -32.76
CA ALA A 633 -4.71 19.98 -33.93
C ALA A 633 -4.43 21.35 -34.57
N PHE A 634 -5.34 22.32 -34.45
CA PHE A 634 -5.10 23.69 -34.92
C PHE A 634 -3.98 24.35 -34.10
N GLN A 635 -3.99 24.14 -32.79
CA GLN A 635 -2.91 24.61 -31.91
C GLN A 635 -1.60 23.89 -32.18
N ASP A 636 -1.62 22.57 -32.39
CA ASP A 636 -0.41 21.80 -32.67
C ASP A 636 0.29 22.30 -33.94
N VAL A 637 -0.47 22.52 -35.02
CA VAL A 637 0.06 23.07 -36.27
C VAL A 637 0.53 24.52 -36.10
N TRP A 638 -0.24 25.37 -35.42
CA TRP A 638 0.17 26.76 -35.20
C TRP A 638 1.42 26.87 -34.31
N THR A 639 1.52 26.01 -33.29
CA THR A 639 2.71 25.83 -32.44
C THR A 639 3.93 25.47 -33.29
N ALA A 640 3.80 24.48 -34.18
CA ALA A 640 4.87 24.05 -35.07
C ALA A 640 5.30 25.16 -36.06
N GLN A 641 4.44 26.15 -36.30
CA GLN A 641 4.74 27.33 -37.14
C GLN A 641 5.32 28.51 -36.37
N GLY A 642 5.60 28.37 -35.06
CA GLY A 642 6.18 29.43 -34.23
C GLY A 642 5.16 30.37 -33.57
N TYR A 643 3.91 29.91 -33.39
CA TYR A 643 2.83 30.66 -32.73
C TYR A 643 2.59 32.04 -33.36
N GLU A 644 2.32 33.06 -32.55
CA GLU A 644 2.10 34.45 -32.98
C GLU A 644 3.33 35.09 -33.63
N ASN A 645 4.52 34.54 -33.39
CA ASN A 645 5.77 35.00 -34.01
C ASN A 645 5.99 34.38 -35.39
N GLY A 646 5.18 33.37 -35.73
CA GLY A 646 5.19 32.67 -37.00
C GLY A 646 4.50 33.44 -38.12
N PRO A 647 4.55 32.93 -39.36
CA PRO A 647 3.98 33.58 -40.54
C PRO A 647 2.45 33.72 -40.50
N LEU A 648 1.77 33.01 -39.59
CA LEU A 648 0.33 33.11 -39.40
C LEU A 648 -0.08 34.30 -38.52
N GLY A 649 0.74 34.71 -37.55
CA GLY A 649 0.35 35.71 -36.55
C GLY A 649 -0.79 35.24 -35.63
N TYR A 650 -1.59 36.18 -35.11
CA TYR A 650 -2.72 35.90 -34.23
C TYR A 650 -3.97 35.42 -34.98
N PRO A 651 -4.84 34.61 -34.35
CA PRO A 651 -6.16 34.27 -34.90
C PRO A 651 -7.06 35.51 -34.99
N THR A 652 -7.90 35.55 -36.02
CA THR A 652 -8.91 36.60 -36.27
C THR A 652 -10.34 36.06 -36.26
N THR A 653 -10.50 34.75 -36.11
CA THR A 653 -11.79 34.07 -35.95
C THR A 653 -11.62 32.90 -34.98
N ASP A 654 -12.72 32.38 -34.46
CA ASP A 654 -12.75 31.04 -33.89
C ASP A 654 -12.67 29.97 -35.00
N VAL A 655 -12.53 28.71 -34.61
CA VAL A 655 -12.62 27.57 -35.54
C VAL A 655 -14.07 27.42 -36.03
N ILE A 656 -14.25 27.45 -37.35
CA ILE A 656 -15.53 27.28 -38.02
C ILE A 656 -15.56 25.90 -38.68
N CYS A 657 -16.49 25.06 -38.26
CA CYS A 657 -16.71 23.71 -38.79
C CYS A 657 -17.94 23.62 -39.69
N GLY A 658 -18.01 22.59 -40.53
CA GLY A 658 -19.11 22.38 -41.49
C GLY A 658 -18.71 22.67 -42.94
N MET A 659 -17.41 22.77 -43.22
CA MET A 659 -16.89 22.87 -44.58
C MET A 659 -17.03 21.53 -45.32
N ARG A 660 -16.90 21.56 -46.65
CA ARG A 660 -16.99 20.38 -47.51
C ARG A 660 -16.07 19.26 -47.00
N GLY A 661 -16.58 18.03 -46.94
CA GLY A 661 -15.81 16.86 -46.47
C GLY A 661 -15.65 16.78 -44.95
N GLY A 662 -16.50 17.46 -44.18
CA GLY A 662 -16.40 17.50 -42.72
C GLY A 662 -15.26 18.40 -42.23
N GLY A 663 -14.84 19.35 -43.06
CA GLY A 663 -13.72 20.23 -42.76
C GLY A 663 -14.06 21.30 -41.73
N CYS A 664 -13.03 21.77 -41.06
CA CYS A 664 -13.03 22.94 -40.20
C CYS A 664 -11.91 23.88 -40.64
N GLY A 665 -12.05 25.18 -40.37
CA GLY A 665 -10.99 26.15 -40.66
C GLY A 665 -11.00 27.32 -39.69
N GLN A 666 -9.84 27.95 -39.54
CA GLN A 666 -9.63 29.13 -38.71
C GLN A 666 -8.76 30.14 -39.45
N VAL A 667 -9.11 31.42 -39.34
CA VAL A 667 -8.40 32.51 -40.00
C VAL A 667 -7.42 33.16 -39.02
N PHE A 668 -6.24 33.47 -39.53
CA PHE A 668 -5.15 34.16 -38.84
C PHE A 668 -4.73 35.39 -39.64
N GLN A 669 -4.00 36.31 -39.01
CA GLN A 669 -3.56 37.58 -39.63
C GLN A 669 -2.82 37.36 -40.97
N GLY A 670 -1.94 36.36 -41.03
CA GLY A 670 -1.10 36.06 -42.19
C GLY A 670 -1.49 34.79 -42.97
N GLY A 671 -2.61 34.15 -42.62
CA GLY A 671 -2.97 32.87 -43.24
C GLY A 671 -4.20 32.19 -42.66
N ARG A 672 -4.33 30.90 -42.94
CA ARG A 672 -5.44 30.06 -42.50
C ARG A 672 -4.93 28.69 -42.11
N ILE A 673 -5.60 28.06 -41.14
CA ILE A 673 -5.44 26.64 -40.86
C ILE A 673 -6.73 25.93 -41.24
N TYR A 674 -6.61 24.81 -41.94
CA TYR A 674 -7.72 23.93 -42.29
C TYR A 674 -7.47 22.53 -41.74
N SER A 675 -8.54 21.87 -41.31
CA SER A 675 -8.53 20.48 -40.87
C SER A 675 -9.65 19.71 -41.56
N SER A 676 -9.40 18.48 -41.98
CA SER A 676 -10.45 17.54 -42.36
C SER A 676 -10.06 16.11 -41.96
N PRO A 677 -11.04 15.21 -41.73
CA PRO A 677 -10.74 13.82 -41.38
C PRO A 677 -9.90 13.09 -42.43
N SER A 678 -10.05 13.42 -43.71
CA SER A 678 -9.38 12.72 -44.82
C SER A 678 -7.99 13.25 -45.13
N THR A 679 -7.67 14.48 -44.76
CA THR A 679 -6.39 15.12 -45.12
C THR A 679 -5.49 15.38 -43.92
N GLY A 680 -6.05 15.53 -42.71
CA GLY A 680 -5.34 16.08 -41.55
C GLY A 680 -5.42 17.60 -41.49
N THR A 681 -4.58 18.20 -40.65
CA THR A 681 -4.58 19.66 -40.35
C THR A 681 -3.36 20.35 -40.96
N TYR A 682 -3.56 21.42 -41.73
CA TYR A 682 -2.49 22.16 -42.40
C TYR A 682 -2.68 23.68 -42.32
N ALA A 683 -1.55 24.38 -42.18
CA ALA A 683 -1.45 25.82 -42.31
C ALA A 683 -1.17 26.21 -43.76
N ILE A 684 -1.82 27.29 -44.22
CA ILE A 684 -1.54 27.96 -45.49
C ILE A 684 -1.23 29.42 -45.17
N SER A 685 -0.04 29.89 -45.53
CA SER A 685 0.43 31.26 -45.29
C SER A 685 1.24 31.81 -46.47
N GLY A 686 1.60 33.09 -46.42
CA GLY A 686 2.48 33.73 -47.41
C GLY A 686 1.95 33.67 -48.85
N ALA A 687 2.83 33.43 -49.82
CA ALA A 687 2.47 33.41 -51.24
C ALA A 687 1.44 32.34 -51.61
N VAL A 688 1.46 31.19 -50.92
CA VAL A 688 0.46 30.13 -51.14
C VAL A 688 -0.91 30.58 -50.66
N HIS A 689 -0.99 31.22 -49.49
CA HIS A 689 -2.25 31.80 -49.01
C HIS A 689 -2.75 32.94 -49.90
N ALA A 690 -1.86 33.75 -50.48
CA ALA A 690 -2.26 34.82 -51.39
C ALA A 690 -2.84 34.28 -52.72
N ALA A 691 -2.41 33.09 -53.14
CA ALA A 691 -2.90 32.43 -54.35
C ALA A 691 -4.18 31.61 -54.12
N TRP A 692 -4.40 31.16 -52.88
CA TRP A 692 -5.54 30.36 -52.43
C TRP A 692 -6.76 31.21 -52.11
#